data_AF-A0A5D6Y4D4-F1
#
_entry.id   AF-A0A5D6Y4D4-F1
#
_cell.length_a   1.000
_cell.length_b   1.000
_cell.length_c   1.000
_cell.angle_alpha   90.00
_cell.angle_beta   90.00
_cell.angle_gamma   90.00
#
_symmetry.space_group_name_H-M   'P 1'
#
loop_
_entity.id
_entity.type
_entity.pdbx_description
1 polymer ?
#
loop_
_entity_poly.entity_id
_entity_poly.type
_entity_poly.pdbx_seq_one_letter_code
_entity_poly.pdbx_strand_id
1 'polypeptide(L)'
;GLQQPELRANARRLRDVMRREDGVEGAVRAFYKHLPTSAMLCDLDHERVATKWSVKDRMKLCDVCNYVVSTRPENYLKKFVPYRCVDYTARGPDSGFAGASAGAAALIHEIGGAVKDIIVKPAQGYREEGAKGAVIGVVKGIGGLLIRPIHGVALFADHVAAGHVNHFREEGARKVGSVFENQWMAAIGLEGALSGSYATANMSPEELESLLSLVKLKDQRRILLHLSDDDRARYQARFKELVNLKTAQSSTTAAEEVDDPLSSLPDESDRPTLEAQWSADSITVRSARCSSTGCVDVDFSVPSTGADSLDATTIRKWEAFSRAQQGQDVLKQQRLVASKVPHMTICLATIGSWEQTLKQFVALGMRLASDGHRVRVAAHERYRRRITERGLEFFPIAGAATGLHDFVRYLHDAKEEKSIRKRHKRRRSVLAEVREMTFSLWGAAVSADPHGSGANLAGEQFRADALICHPMMFGHVYVAQRLGIPLHCLSLVPLTPTYAFPHVLSSYFAHFEAEIHWEPRETNWLSHGVVDAILWNGIVDVLSEFRSYIGLPGRPGDRPSPLIDWEVPVTYCWNPVILSKPMDWGSEISIAGWFSLNDELEQKRSRSHLAYRSFNTFVLETGNPVIYVGVSNSWDNELDALRALLTKIDDAAQQANVRVLFQRERVDDSDSDSGGDDESAERAPWLCYQSDHVYEVDADFSFDAILRKVRAVVHWGDPGMLADGLAAGKPTCVCPQLSTQYFSASVCVKAGVGVAPIRLQSCSSADLAAKFRELLDVELAERVMELAGTFSNNEALENAAEAFYANLPLPAMVCDLDERKLARVYDSFYDLKLSFEAYLAVRSLREHNGAEDVSYRPLHYDGKGPPKYSLRGIRGEMQHAGEKAPKHPNRAIGADFMASFAALGHGPNTTAVTSARTLLRTVSLFPVVEERPAFWHSEQEEHKAREEIHAAYERALAHRAATEKKLQRAERRAAEAPHLSIPIRIHAMR
;
A
#
# COMPACT_ATOMS: atom_id res chain seq x y z
N GLY A 1 11.64 -48.20 -15.41
CA GLY A 1 12.53 -47.11 -14.97
C GLY A 1 13.36 -47.50 -13.74
N LEU A 2 12.75 -47.58 -12.57
CA LEU A 2 13.45 -47.70 -11.27
C LEU A 2 14.17 -49.05 -10.99
N GLN A 3 13.95 -50.07 -11.81
CA GLN A 3 14.63 -51.38 -11.69
C GLN A 3 15.92 -51.48 -12.52
N GLN A 4 16.28 -50.45 -13.29
CA GLN A 4 17.48 -50.48 -14.11
C GLN A 4 18.75 -50.54 -13.24
N PRO A 5 19.65 -51.52 -13.46
CA PRO A 5 20.87 -51.69 -12.67
C PRO A 5 21.77 -50.46 -12.69
N GLU A 6 21.89 -49.80 -13.84
CA GLU A 6 22.68 -48.57 -14.01
C GLU A 6 22.14 -47.42 -13.17
N LEU A 7 20.82 -47.23 -13.13
CA LEU A 7 20.20 -46.19 -12.31
C LEU A 7 20.46 -46.44 -10.82
N ARG A 8 20.46 -47.71 -10.39
CA ARG A 8 20.75 -48.11 -9.02
C ARG A 8 22.22 -47.93 -8.66
N ALA A 9 23.12 -48.20 -9.61
CA ALA A 9 24.56 -47.97 -9.45
C ALA A 9 24.86 -46.46 -9.36
N ASN A 10 24.25 -45.65 -10.21
CA ASN A 10 24.38 -44.19 -10.18
C ASN A 10 23.80 -43.58 -8.89
N ALA A 11 22.65 -44.07 -8.42
CA ALA A 11 22.08 -43.64 -7.15
C ALA A 11 22.96 -44.00 -5.94
N ARG A 12 23.60 -45.19 -5.94
CA ARG A 12 24.57 -45.59 -4.91
C ARG A 12 25.83 -44.72 -4.95
N ARG A 13 26.33 -44.44 -6.15
CA ARG A 13 27.49 -43.55 -6.35
C ARG A 13 27.19 -42.13 -5.84
N LEU A 14 26.00 -41.59 -6.14
CA LEU A 14 25.56 -40.29 -5.66
C LEU A 14 25.42 -40.27 -4.13
N ARG A 15 24.82 -41.29 -3.53
CA ARG A 15 24.74 -41.45 -2.07
C ARG A 15 26.13 -41.44 -1.42
N ASP A 16 27.09 -42.13 -2.02
CA ASP A 16 28.45 -42.23 -1.47
C ASP A 16 29.27 -40.95 -1.67
N VAL A 17 28.89 -40.08 -2.62
CA VAL A 17 29.39 -38.70 -2.77
C VAL A 17 28.77 -37.81 -1.69
N MET A 18 27.43 -37.83 -1.54
CA MET A 18 26.72 -37.04 -0.54
C MET A 18 27.14 -37.37 0.90
N ARG A 19 27.53 -38.62 1.19
CA ARG A 19 28.06 -39.02 2.50
C ARG A 19 29.45 -38.49 2.82
N ARG A 20 30.20 -38.01 1.83
CA ARG A 20 31.55 -37.45 1.99
C ARG A 20 31.58 -35.92 1.92
N GLU A 21 30.44 -35.29 1.63
CA GLU A 21 30.33 -33.84 1.55
C GLU A 21 30.08 -33.25 2.94
N ASP A 22 30.98 -32.37 3.37
CA ASP A 22 30.72 -31.45 4.49
C ASP A 22 30.17 -30.15 3.91
N GLY A 23 28.85 -30.12 3.72
CA GLY A 23 28.16 -28.98 3.12
C GLY A 23 28.22 -27.72 3.96
N VAL A 24 28.42 -27.82 5.28
CA VAL A 24 28.50 -26.67 6.19
C VAL A 24 29.86 -26.02 6.06
N GLU A 25 30.93 -26.80 6.18
CA GLU A 25 32.29 -26.30 6.00
C GLU A 25 32.51 -25.83 4.55
N GLY A 26 31.92 -26.54 3.57
CA GLY A 26 31.90 -26.10 2.17
C GLY A 26 31.18 -24.77 1.96
N ALA A 27 30.04 -24.54 2.63
CA ALA A 27 29.29 -23.29 2.56
C ALA A 27 30.00 -22.14 3.28
N VAL A 28 30.61 -22.40 4.44
CA VAL A 28 31.41 -21.40 5.19
C VAL A 28 32.65 -21.01 4.40
N ARG A 29 33.35 -21.98 3.82
CA ARG A 29 34.53 -21.74 2.97
C ARG A 29 34.15 -21.02 1.69
N ALA A 30 32.99 -21.32 1.10
CA ALA A 30 32.44 -20.56 -0.02
C ALA A 30 32.10 -19.12 0.42
N PHE A 31 31.44 -18.92 1.55
CA PHE A 31 31.10 -17.59 2.08
C PHE A 31 32.34 -16.73 2.29
N TYR A 32 33.35 -17.22 3.01
CA TYR A 32 34.61 -16.49 3.22
C TYR A 32 35.41 -16.29 1.92
N LYS A 33 35.37 -17.24 0.99
CA LYS A 33 35.97 -17.09 -0.35
C LYS A 33 35.30 -15.99 -1.17
N HIS A 34 34.05 -15.67 -0.89
CA HIS A 34 33.27 -14.67 -1.62
C HIS A 34 33.16 -13.32 -0.90
N LEU A 35 33.75 -13.16 0.29
CA LEU A 35 33.91 -11.86 0.94
C LEU A 35 35.11 -11.12 0.33
N PRO A 36 34.97 -9.83 -0.04
CA PRO A 36 36.08 -9.03 -0.55
C PRO A 36 36.95 -8.55 0.62
N THR A 37 37.57 -9.48 1.34
CA THR A 37 38.28 -9.23 2.60
C THR A 37 39.33 -8.14 2.47
N SER A 38 40.07 -8.08 1.36
CA SER A 38 41.02 -7.00 1.07
C SER A 38 40.37 -5.61 0.95
N ALA A 39 39.13 -5.52 0.45
CA ALA A 39 38.38 -4.27 0.35
C ALA A 39 37.66 -3.89 1.65
N MET A 40 37.49 -4.85 2.57
CA MET A 40 36.86 -4.66 3.88
C MET A 40 37.83 -4.12 4.93
N LEU A 41 39.11 -4.46 4.86
CA LEU A 41 40.08 -4.11 5.90
C LEU A 41 40.55 -2.66 5.82
N CYS A 42 40.84 -2.09 7.00
CA CYS A 42 41.48 -0.79 7.16
C CYS A 42 42.93 -0.84 6.68
N ASP A 43 43.37 0.26 6.06
CA ASP A 43 44.70 0.39 5.47
C ASP A 43 45.79 0.63 6.53
N LEU A 44 45.41 1.05 7.74
CA LEU A 44 46.32 1.30 8.87
C LEU A 44 46.30 0.19 9.92
N ASP A 45 45.17 -0.51 10.05
CA ASP A 45 44.96 -1.62 10.98
C ASP A 45 44.24 -2.75 10.23
N HIS A 46 45.02 -3.68 9.69
CA HIS A 46 44.52 -4.77 8.84
C HIS A 46 43.72 -5.83 9.60
N GLU A 47 43.55 -5.71 10.92
CA GLU A 47 42.68 -6.59 11.70
C GLU A 47 41.25 -6.03 11.85
N ARG A 48 41.05 -4.74 11.51
CA ARG A 48 39.77 -4.05 11.66
C ARG A 48 39.15 -3.67 10.32
N VAL A 49 37.81 -3.70 10.27
CA VAL A 49 37.04 -3.33 9.09
C VAL A 49 37.03 -1.81 8.92
N ALA A 50 37.27 -1.35 7.69
CA ALA A 50 37.16 0.05 7.35
C ALA A 50 35.70 0.50 7.23
N THR A 51 35.41 1.64 7.84
CA THR A 51 34.09 2.27 7.92
C THR A 51 34.11 3.70 7.39
N LYS A 52 35.30 4.28 7.19
CA LYS A 52 35.55 5.63 6.71
C LYS A 52 36.56 5.63 5.57
N TRP A 53 36.44 6.59 4.66
CA TRP A 53 37.36 6.83 3.56
C TRP A 53 37.87 8.27 3.64
N SER A 54 39.19 8.43 3.74
CA SER A 54 39.84 9.73 3.57
C SER A 54 39.88 10.04 2.08
N VAL A 55 39.09 11.03 1.63
CA VAL A 55 38.98 11.38 0.20
C VAL A 55 40.30 11.92 -0.34
N LYS A 56 40.96 12.78 0.43
CA LYS A 56 42.23 13.41 0.04
C LYS A 56 43.39 12.42 0.09
N ASP A 57 43.50 11.67 1.17
CA ASP A 57 44.63 10.76 1.34
C ASP A 57 44.38 9.42 0.63
N ARG A 58 43.15 9.16 0.14
CA ARG A 58 42.63 7.97 -0.53
C ARG A 58 42.72 6.68 0.29
N MET A 59 42.47 6.74 1.60
CA MET A 59 42.71 5.62 2.51
C MET A 59 41.43 5.13 3.19
N LYS A 60 41.30 3.82 3.35
CA LYS A 60 40.23 3.16 4.12
C LYS A 60 40.64 3.11 5.58
N LEU A 61 39.81 3.66 6.46
CA LEU A 61 40.09 3.75 7.89
C LEU A 61 38.95 3.07 8.67
N CYS A 62 39.30 2.27 9.67
CA CYS A 62 38.36 1.88 10.71
C CYS A 62 38.08 3.06 11.64
N ASP A 63 37.06 2.98 12.48
CA ASP A 63 36.67 4.11 13.34
C ASP A 63 37.79 4.57 14.29
N VAL A 64 38.61 3.64 14.80
CA VAL A 64 39.77 3.93 15.66
C VAL A 64 40.83 4.72 14.90
N CYS A 65 41.25 4.21 13.73
CA CYS A 65 42.24 4.89 12.90
C CYS A 65 41.73 6.23 12.38
N ASN A 66 40.45 6.32 12.02
CA ASN A 66 39.82 7.58 11.60
C ASN A 66 39.83 8.60 12.73
N TYR A 67 39.53 8.20 13.96
CA TYR A 67 39.59 9.09 15.12
C TYR A 67 41.01 9.66 15.31
N VAL A 68 42.03 8.81 15.36
CA VAL A 68 43.42 9.26 15.51
C VAL A 68 43.87 10.16 14.34
N VAL A 69 43.59 9.76 13.10
CA VAL A 69 44.00 10.52 11.91
C VAL A 69 43.25 11.85 11.80
N SER A 70 41.94 11.89 12.04
CA SER A 70 41.14 13.13 11.94
C SER A 70 41.45 14.15 13.03
N THR A 71 41.96 13.72 14.18
CA THR A 71 42.36 14.63 15.28
C THR A 71 43.70 15.35 15.04
N ARG A 72 44.45 15.03 13.98
CA ARG A 72 45.68 15.78 13.65
C ARG A 72 45.35 17.19 13.14
N PRO A 73 46.11 18.23 13.52
CA PRO A 73 45.85 19.61 13.08
C PRO A 73 45.78 19.77 11.56
N GLU A 74 46.65 19.07 10.83
CA GLU A 74 46.71 19.06 9.36
C GLU A 74 45.50 18.40 8.66
N ASN A 75 44.65 17.71 9.41
CA ASN A 75 43.51 16.95 8.90
C ASN A 75 42.15 17.59 9.24
N TYR A 76 42.13 18.71 9.96
CA TYR A 76 40.91 19.38 10.45
C TYR A 76 39.95 19.80 9.32
N LEU A 77 40.47 20.16 8.13
CA LEU A 77 39.69 20.54 6.94
C LEU A 77 39.51 19.39 5.93
N LYS A 78 39.98 18.17 6.22
CA LYS A 78 39.91 17.05 5.28
C LYS A 78 38.55 16.36 5.36
N LYS A 79 37.96 16.07 4.19
CA LYS A 79 36.67 15.37 4.08
C LYS A 79 36.87 13.86 4.27
N PHE A 80 36.34 13.32 5.36
CA PHE A 80 36.20 11.88 5.60
C PHE A 80 34.76 11.46 5.33
N VAL A 81 34.56 10.48 4.45
CA VAL A 81 33.22 10.00 4.07
C VAL A 81 33.00 8.58 4.59
N PRO A 82 31.74 8.16 4.83
CA PRO A 82 31.44 6.76 5.13
C PRO A 82 31.94 5.85 4.00
N TYR A 83 32.68 4.80 4.35
CA TYR A 83 33.18 3.80 3.40
C TYR A 83 32.34 2.54 3.50
N ARG A 84 31.80 2.09 2.36
CA ARG A 84 31.05 0.84 2.24
C ARG A 84 31.78 -0.05 1.23
N CYS A 85 32.33 -1.16 1.71
CA CYS A 85 33.07 -2.11 0.88
C CYS A 85 32.19 -2.80 -0.18
N VAL A 86 30.87 -2.86 0.03
CA VAL A 86 29.90 -3.41 -0.91
C VAL A 86 28.69 -2.47 -1.00
N ASP A 87 28.43 -1.95 -2.19
CA ASP A 87 27.27 -1.13 -2.50
C ASP A 87 26.21 -1.97 -3.23
N TYR A 88 25.16 -2.37 -2.50
CA TYR A 88 24.06 -3.19 -3.01
C TYR A 88 23.05 -2.39 -3.85
N THR A 89 23.26 -1.08 -4.06
CA THR A 89 22.34 -0.23 -4.82
C THR A 89 22.60 -0.25 -6.34
N ALA A 90 23.56 -1.03 -6.82
CA ALA A 90 24.03 -0.98 -8.21
C ALA A 90 23.90 -2.33 -8.95
N ARG A 91 23.13 -2.36 -10.05
CA ARG A 91 23.10 -3.47 -11.03
C ARG A 91 23.71 -3.00 -12.35
N GLY A 92 24.73 -3.72 -12.82
CA GLY A 92 25.47 -3.45 -14.06
C GLY A 92 26.81 -4.21 -14.08
N PRO A 93 27.36 -4.59 -15.25
CA PRO A 93 28.59 -5.37 -15.35
C PRO A 93 29.83 -4.56 -14.92
N ASP A 94 30.75 -5.22 -14.20
CA ASP A 94 31.91 -4.58 -13.53
C ASP A 94 33.11 -4.29 -14.46
N SER A 95 33.14 -4.90 -15.63
CA SER A 95 34.22 -4.72 -16.61
C SER A 95 33.73 -4.99 -18.02
N GLY A 96 34.48 -4.55 -19.04
CA GLY A 96 34.16 -4.84 -20.43
C GLY A 96 34.06 -6.34 -20.75
N PHE A 97 34.83 -7.19 -20.04
CA PHE A 97 34.77 -8.65 -20.18
C PHE A 97 33.51 -9.25 -19.53
N ALA A 98 33.12 -8.74 -18.35
CA ALA A 98 31.85 -9.11 -17.71
C ALA A 98 30.63 -8.61 -18.50
N GLY A 99 30.76 -7.44 -19.15
CA GLY A 99 29.79 -6.89 -20.09
C GLY A 99 29.68 -7.74 -21.35
N ALA A 100 30.80 -8.24 -21.88
CA ALA A 100 30.83 -9.14 -23.03
C ALA A 100 30.23 -10.52 -22.72
N SER A 101 30.46 -11.08 -21.53
CA SER A 101 29.88 -12.39 -21.16
C SER A 101 28.39 -12.30 -20.86
N ALA A 102 27.93 -11.26 -20.15
CA ALA A 102 26.51 -11.01 -19.92
C ALA A 102 25.78 -10.64 -21.22
N GLY A 103 26.38 -9.79 -22.06
CA GLY A 103 25.88 -9.47 -23.39
C GLY A 103 25.81 -10.69 -24.31
N ALA A 104 26.79 -11.60 -24.24
CA ALA A 104 26.79 -12.83 -25.03
C ALA A 104 25.65 -13.76 -24.61
N ALA A 105 25.37 -13.86 -23.30
CA ALA A 105 24.23 -14.63 -22.81
C ALA A 105 22.88 -14.05 -23.27
N ALA A 106 22.72 -12.72 -23.27
CA ALA A 106 21.53 -12.03 -23.78
C ALA A 106 21.36 -12.21 -25.30
N LEU A 107 22.46 -12.11 -26.07
CA LEU A 107 22.47 -12.39 -27.51
C LEU A 107 22.10 -13.84 -27.82
N ILE A 108 22.67 -14.81 -27.10
CA ILE A 108 22.35 -16.24 -27.25
C ILE A 108 20.87 -16.49 -26.92
N HIS A 109 20.31 -15.81 -25.91
CA HIS A 109 18.90 -15.90 -25.55
C HIS A 109 17.98 -15.39 -26.68
N GLU A 110 18.28 -14.24 -27.29
CA GLU A 110 17.50 -13.71 -28.43
C GLU A 110 17.62 -14.57 -29.69
N ILE A 111 18.82 -15.10 -29.99
CA ILE A 111 19.02 -16.04 -31.09
C ILE A 111 18.23 -17.34 -30.85
N GLY A 112 18.25 -17.86 -29.62
CA GLY A 112 17.47 -19.04 -29.22
C GLY A 112 15.95 -18.81 -29.34
N GLY A 113 15.48 -17.61 -28.99
CA GLY A 113 14.09 -17.17 -29.19
C GLY A 113 13.69 -17.11 -30.66
N ALA A 114 14.55 -16.56 -31.52
CA ALA A 114 14.31 -16.46 -32.97
C ALA A 114 14.23 -17.85 -33.66
N VAL A 115 15.08 -18.80 -33.27
CA VAL A 115 15.05 -20.18 -33.79
C VAL A 115 13.79 -20.92 -33.35
N LYS A 116 13.34 -20.71 -32.12
CA LYS A 116 12.08 -21.27 -31.61
C LYS A 116 10.87 -20.74 -32.39
N ASP A 117 10.85 -19.45 -32.71
CA ASP A 117 9.72 -18.80 -33.39
C ASP A 117 9.51 -19.30 -34.83
N ILE A 118 10.57 -19.77 -35.51
CA ILE A 118 10.48 -20.43 -36.83
C ILE A 118 9.63 -21.71 -36.78
N ILE A 119 9.58 -22.40 -35.64
CA ILE A 119 8.84 -23.66 -35.50
C ILE A 119 7.48 -23.41 -34.86
N VAL A 120 7.44 -22.54 -33.85
CA VAL A 120 6.23 -22.31 -33.05
C VAL A 120 5.21 -21.44 -33.79
N LYS A 121 5.63 -20.38 -34.50
CA LYS A 121 4.69 -19.45 -35.15
C LYS A 121 3.95 -20.06 -36.35
N PRO A 122 4.56 -20.90 -37.20
CA PRO A 122 3.80 -21.64 -38.23
C PRO A 122 2.81 -22.64 -37.65
N ALA A 123 3.20 -23.36 -36.59
CA ALA A 123 2.33 -24.33 -35.93
C ALA A 123 1.15 -23.66 -35.20
N GLN A 124 1.39 -22.49 -34.62
CA GLN A 124 0.36 -21.66 -34.01
C GLN A 124 -0.59 -21.07 -35.07
N GLY A 125 -0.05 -20.48 -36.14
CA GLY A 125 -0.85 -19.98 -37.24
C GLY A 125 -1.65 -21.07 -37.96
N TYR A 126 -1.13 -22.30 -38.07
CA TYR A 126 -1.89 -23.43 -38.62
C TYR A 126 -3.10 -23.81 -37.77
N ARG A 127 -2.98 -23.70 -36.43
CA ARG A 127 -4.09 -23.98 -35.51
C ARG A 127 -5.18 -22.92 -35.58
N GLU A 128 -4.81 -21.68 -35.86
CA GLU A 128 -5.71 -20.52 -35.86
C GLU A 128 -6.42 -20.35 -37.21
N GLU A 129 -5.75 -20.53 -38.35
CA GLU A 129 -6.35 -20.30 -39.69
C GLU A 129 -6.02 -21.39 -40.73
N GLY A 130 -5.62 -22.59 -40.30
CA GLY A 130 -5.27 -23.69 -41.20
C GLY A 130 -4.04 -23.39 -42.08
N ALA A 131 -4.02 -23.92 -43.30
CA ALA A 131 -2.86 -23.77 -44.21
C ALA A 131 -2.50 -22.29 -44.50
N LYS A 132 -3.49 -21.39 -44.51
CA LYS A 132 -3.28 -19.95 -44.71
C LYS A 132 -2.54 -19.31 -43.52
N GLY A 133 -2.96 -19.64 -42.30
CA GLY A 133 -2.31 -19.16 -41.08
C GLY A 133 -0.90 -19.73 -40.88
N ALA A 134 -0.62 -20.94 -41.37
CA ALA A 134 0.73 -21.49 -41.37
C ALA A 134 1.70 -20.64 -42.21
N VAL A 135 1.27 -20.20 -43.41
CA VAL A 135 2.07 -19.34 -44.29
C VAL A 135 2.31 -17.98 -43.63
N ILE A 136 1.30 -17.39 -43.01
CA ILE A 136 1.44 -16.14 -42.25
C ILE A 136 2.38 -16.33 -41.05
N GLY A 137 2.28 -17.46 -40.36
CA GLY A 137 3.16 -17.86 -39.26
C GLY A 137 4.62 -18.05 -39.70
N VAL A 138 4.86 -18.55 -40.92
CA VAL A 138 6.20 -18.63 -41.53
C VAL A 138 6.75 -17.23 -41.79
N VAL A 139 5.96 -16.32 -42.35
CA VAL A 139 6.39 -14.93 -42.61
C VAL A 139 6.71 -14.21 -41.29
N LYS A 140 5.88 -14.36 -40.26
CA LYS A 140 6.12 -13.79 -38.92
C LYS A 140 7.35 -14.40 -38.24
N GLY A 141 7.56 -15.71 -38.37
CA GLY A 141 8.74 -16.41 -37.85
C GLY A 141 10.04 -15.94 -38.54
N ILE A 142 10.02 -15.77 -39.86
CA ILE A 142 11.15 -15.25 -40.64
C ILE A 142 11.40 -13.76 -40.32
N GLY A 143 10.36 -12.96 -40.12
CA GLY A 143 10.49 -11.56 -39.68
C GLY A 143 11.17 -11.43 -38.31
N GLY A 144 10.82 -12.31 -37.36
CA GLY A 144 11.50 -12.42 -36.06
C GLY A 144 12.98 -12.80 -36.19
N LEU A 145 13.34 -13.63 -37.19
CA LEU A 145 14.72 -14.01 -37.48
C LEU A 145 15.58 -12.83 -37.97
N LEU A 146 14.99 -11.80 -38.59
CA LEU A 146 15.76 -10.65 -39.08
C LEU A 146 15.93 -9.56 -38.00
N ILE A 147 14.92 -9.35 -37.16
CA ILE A 147 14.90 -8.24 -36.20
C ILE A 147 15.59 -8.60 -34.88
N ARG A 148 15.36 -9.81 -34.36
CA ARG A 148 15.86 -10.22 -33.04
C ARG A 148 17.38 -10.37 -32.95
N PRO A 149 18.10 -10.84 -33.99
CA PRO A 149 19.56 -10.83 -33.97
C PRO A 149 20.14 -9.42 -33.93
N ILE A 150 19.52 -8.46 -34.61
CA ILE A 150 19.93 -7.04 -34.56
C ILE A 150 19.71 -6.48 -33.15
N HIS A 151 18.58 -6.82 -32.51
CA HIS A 151 18.29 -6.45 -31.12
C HIS A 151 19.28 -7.09 -30.13
N GLY A 152 19.59 -8.38 -30.29
CA GLY A 152 20.57 -9.08 -29.47
C GLY A 152 21.98 -8.51 -29.62
N VAL A 153 22.37 -8.06 -30.82
CA VAL A 153 23.67 -7.40 -31.06
C VAL A 153 23.71 -6.02 -30.42
N ALA A 154 22.58 -5.29 -30.43
CA ALA A 154 22.47 -4.01 -29.72
C ALA A 154 22.58 -4.18 -28.19
N LEU A 155 21.91 -5.20 -27.62
CA LEU A 155 22.03 -5.56 -26.19
C LEU A 155 23.45 -6.01 -25.81
N PHE A 156 24.12 -6.76 -26.69
CA PHE A 156 25.51 -7.15 -26.51
C PHE A 156 26.42 -5.91 -26.46
N ALA A 157 26.27 -4.99 -27.42
CA ALA A 157 27.06 -3.77 -27.49
C ALA A 157 26.80 -2.85 -26.29
N ASP A 158 25.55 -2.72 -25.84
CA ASP A 158 25.16 -1.93 -24.67
C ASP A 158 25.77 -2.47 -23.38
N HIS A 159 25.73 -3.79 -23.14
CA HIS A 159 26.37 -4.39 -21.97
C HIS A 159 27.90 -4.31 -21.99
N VAL A 160 28.53 -4.41 -23.17
CA VAL A 160 29.98 -4.20 -23.33
C VAL A 160 30.35 -2.75 -23.06
N ALA A 161 29.59 -1.80 -23.59
CA ALA A 161 29.80 -0.37 -23.37
C ALA A 161 29.61 0.02 -21.90
N ALA A 162 28.52 -0.43 -21.26
CA ALA A 162 28.28 -0.22 -19.83
C ALA A 162 29.40 -0.85 -18.96
N GLY A 163 29.88 -2.04 -19.32
CA GLY A 163 31.01 -2.68 -18.67
C GLY A 163 32.33 -1.92 -18.86
N HIS A 164 32.55 -1.32 -20.02
CA HIS A 164 33.74 -0.51 -20.31
C HIS A 164 33.72 0.83 -19.56
N VAL A 165 32.56 1.49 -19.49
CA VAL A 165 32.36 2.72 -18.71
C VAL A 165 32.53 2.46 -17.21
N ASN A 166 31.98 1.36 -16.69
CA ASN A 166 32.16 0.97 -15.29
C ASN A 166 33.61 0.59 -14.95
N HIS A 167 34.39 0.12 -15.93
CA HIS A 167 35.80 -0.24 -15.75
C HIS A 167 36.72 0.98 -15.52
N PHE A 168 36.43 2.11 -16.15
CA PHE A 168 37.20 3.35 -16.02
C PHE A 168 36.60 4.37 -15.04
N ARG A 169 35.54 3.99 -14.32
CA ARG A 169 34.86 4.83 -13.32
C ARG A 169 35.78 5.09 -12.11
N GLU A 170 35.82 6.34 -11.65
CA GLU A 170 36.52 6.73 -10.42
C GLU A 170 35.97 6.00 -9.18
N GLU A 171 36.85 5.56 -8.28
CA GLU A 171 36.49 4.88 -7.03
C GLU A 171 35.62 5.79 -6.14
N GLY A 172 34.32 5.48 -6.06
CA GLY A 172 33.33 6.22 -5.28
C GLY A 172 32.17 6.82 -6.09
N ALA A 173 32.26 6.90 -7.42
CA ALA A 173 31.12 7.31 -8.27
C ALA A 173 30.08 6.18 -8.41
N ARG A 174 28.83 6.42 -8.81
CA ARG A 174 27.79 5.37 -8.98
C ARG A 174 28.02 4.54 -10.25
N LYS A 175 27.74 3.22 -10.24
CA LYS A 175 27.82 2.39 -11.46
C LYS A 175 26.70 2.80 -12.43
N VAL A 176 27.01 2.76 -13.73
CA VAL A 176 26.05 3.00 -14.81
C VAL A 176 25.43 1.66 -15.20
N GLY A 177 24.10 1.58 -15.16
CA GLY A 177 23.32 0.42 -15.63
C GLY A 177 23.20 0.38 -17.16
N SER A 178 22.61 -0.69 -17.69
CA SER A 178 22.31 -0.80 -19.13
C SER A 178 21.26 0.24 -19.55
N VAL A 179 21.39 0.83 -20.74
CA VAL A 179 20.45 1.85 -21.24
C VAL A 179 19.05 1.26 -21.45
N PHE A 180 18.95 -0.04 -21.76
CA PHE A 180 17.67 -0.74 -21.91
C PHE A 180 16.98 -1.08 -20.59
N GLU A 181 17.72 -1.22 -19.47
CA GLU A 181 17.13 -1.33 -18.12
C GLU A 181 16.46 -0.03 -17.68
N ASN A 182 17.05 1.11 -18.03
CA ASN A 182 16.47 2.43 -17.78
C ASN A 182 15.19 2.65 -18.62
N GLN A 183 15.15 2.17 -19.87
CA GLN A 183 13.93 2.21 -20.68
C GLN A 183 12.74 1.41 -20.10
N TRP A 184 12.98 0.32 -19.37
CA TRP A 184 11.91 -0.38 -18.64
C TRP A 184 11.38 0.47 -17.47
N MET A 185 12.25 1.18 -16.75
CA MET A 185 11.87 2.15 -15.71
C MET A 185 11.15 3.37 -16.31
N ALA A 186 11.49 3.76 -17.54
CA ALA A 186 10.81 4.80 -18.31
C ALA A 186 9.41 4.36 -18.77
N ALA A 187 9.25 3.09 -19.17
CA ALA A 187 7.99 2.50 -19.64
C ALA A 187 6.90 2.41 -18.54
N ILE A 188 7.30 2.45 -17.27
CA ILE A 188 6.39 2.53 -16.10
C ILE A 188 6.38 3.92 -15.45
N GLY A 189 7.01 4.93 -16.08
CA GLY A 189 6.96 6.33 -15.64
C GLY A 189 7.72 6.65 -14.35
N LEU A 190 8.64 5.79 -13.91
CA LEU A 190 9.29 5.88 -12.58
C LEU A 190 10.69 6.55 -12.58
N GLU A 191 11.23 6.95 -13.74
CA GLU A 191 12.59 7.53 -13.83
C GLU A 191 12.75 8.89 -13.13
N GLY A 192 11.68 9.68 -13.00
CA GLY A 192 11.75 11.03 -12.41
C GLY A 192 11.46 11.13 -10.91
N ALA A 193 10.90 10.09 -10.28
CA ALA A 193 10.33 10.18 -8.94
C ALA A 193 11.32 9.81 -7.80
N LEU A 194 12.45 9.17 -8.13
CA LEU A 194 13.43 8.67 -7.16
C LEU A 194 14.74 9.47 -7.12
N SER A 195 14.91 10.45 -8.02
CA SER A 195 16.14 11.24 -8.13
C SER A 195 16.29 12.31 -7.02
N GLY A 196 15.41 12.34 -6.02
CA GLY A 196 15.47 13.32 -4.92
C GLY A 196 14.85 12.88 -3.59
N SER A 197 14.74 11.57 -3.31
CA SER A 197 13.88 11.08 -2.20
C SER A 197 14.58 10.24 -1.13
N TYR A 198 15.85 10.49 -0.81
CA TYR A 198 16.43 10.03 0.46
C TYR A 198 16.36 11.17 1.49
N ALA A 199 15.75 10.92 2.65
CA ALA A 199 15.95 11.77 3.84
C ALA A 199 15.74 10.96 5.12
N THR A 200 16.81 10.84 5.91
CA THR A 200 16.75 10.55 7.35
C THR A 200 16.54 11.85 8.13
N ALA A 201 16.13 11.76 9.39
CA ALA A 201 15.53 12.82 10.21
C ALA A 201 16.35 14.11 10.47
N ASN A 202 17.56 14.29 9.90
CA ASN A 202 18.34 15.51 9.98
C ASN A 202 18.76 15.93 8.56
N MET A 203 18.10 16.94 7.97
CA MET A 203 18.42 17.46 6.62
C MET A 203 19.45 18.58 6.69
N SER A 204 20.32 18.67 5.69
CA SER A 204 21.31 19.74 5.51
C SER A 204 20.78 20.87 4.61
N PRO A 205 21.38 22.09 4.64
CA PRO A 205 20.98 23.22 3.80
C PRO A 205 20.99 22.94 2.28
N GLU A 206 21.76 21.95 1.81
CA GLU A 206 21.84 21.53 0.40
C GLU A 206 20.58 20.76 -0.05
N GLU A 207 19.85 20.13 0.87
CA GLU A 207 18.61 19.37 0.59
C GLU A 207 17.37 20.27 0.57
N LEU A 208 17.38 21.38 1.31
CA LEU A 208 16.42 22.48 1.14
C LEU A 208 16.52 23.07 -0.28
N GLU A 209 17.72 23.17 -0.83
CA GLU A 209 17.97 23.61 -2.21
C GLU A 209 17.41 22.59 -3.24
N SER A 210 17.34 21.29 -2.90
CA SER A 210 16.69 20.27 -3.74
C SER A 210 15.15 20.27 -3.67
N LEU A 211 14.56 20.59 -2.52
CA LEU A 211 13.11 20.82 -2.41
C LEU A 211 12.70 22.16 -3.03
N LEU A 212 13.57 23.18 -2.94
CA LEU A 212 13.45 24.44 -3.66
C LEU A 212 13.75 24.28 -5.15
N SER A 213 14.49 23.26 -5.60
CA SER A 213 14.71 22.98 -7.03
C SER A 213 13.61 22.12 -7.67
N LEU A 214 12.84 21.37 -6.86
CA LEU A 214 11.56 20.78 -7.26
C LEU A 214 10.51 21.87 -7.57
N VAL A 215 10.58 23.02 -6.90
CA VAL A 215 9.94 24.26 -7.36
C VAL A 215 10.90 24.90 -8.37
N LYS A 216 10.87 24.44 -9.63
CA LYS A 216 11.70 25.03 -10.70
C LYS A 216 11.66 26.55 -10.59
N LEU A 217 12.74 27.26 -10.92
CA LEU A 217 12.75 28.73 -11.06
C LEU A 217 11.52 29.28 -11.82
N LYS A 218 10.88 28.46 -12.67
CA LYS A 218 9.57 28.71 -13.30
C LYS A 218 8.39 28.83 -12.33
N ASP A 219 8.27 27.98 -11.32
CA ASP A 219 7.16 27.99 -10.35
C ASP A 219 7.33 29.09 -9.30
N GLN A 220 8.56 29.36 -8.83
CA GLN A 220 8.83 30.55 -8.02
C GLN A 220 8.49 31.83 -8.79
N ARG A 221 8.88 31.91 -10.08
CA ARG A 221 8.50 33.03 -10.96
C ARG A 221 6.99 33.09 -11.17
N ARG A 222 6.30 31.96 -11.38
CA ARG A 222 4.84 31.91 -11.55
C ARG A 222 4.10 32.36 -10.29
N ILE A 223 4.55 31.93 -9.10
CA ILE A 223 4.00 32.38 -7.82
C ILE A 223 4.25 33.88 -7.62
N LEU A 224 5.47 34.36 -7.88
CA LEU A 224 5.80 35.79 -7.81
C LEU A 224 5.00 36.63 -8.83
N LEU A 225 4.68 36.08 -10.00
CA LEU A 225 3.85 36.73 -11.03
C LEU A 225 2.37 36.79 -10.65
N HIS A 226 1.89 35.87 -9.80
CA HIS A 226 0.50 35.81 -9.35
C HIS A 226 0.27 36.42 -7.96
N LEU A 227 1.33 36.72 -7.21
CA LEU A 227 1.24 37.37 -5.91
C LEU A 227 0.93 38.86 -6.10
N SER A 228 -0.26 39.30 -5.74
CA SER A 228 -0.61 40.73 -5.84
C SER A 228 0.20 41.56 -4.85
N ASP A 229 0.43 42.84 -5.18
CA ASP A 229 1.11 43.77 -4.27
C ASP A 229 0.34 43.91 -2.94
N ASP A 230 -0.99 43.82 -2.99
CA ASP A 230 -1.86 43.82 -1.81
C ASP A 230 -1.63 42.57 -0.95
N ASP A 231 -1.56 41.37 -1.55
CA ASP A 231 -1.29 40.13 -0.80
C ASP A 231 0.09 40.19 -0.13
N ARG A 232 1.09 40.68 -0.86
CA ARG A 232 2.44 40.87 -0.33
C ARG A 232 2.44 41.83 0.85
N ALA A 233 1.77 42.97 0.74
CA ALA A 233 1.67 43.94 1.83
C ALA A 233 0.97 43.34 3.07
N ARG A 234 -0.11 42.56 2.86
CA ARG A 234 -0.80 41.86 3.96
C ARG A 234 0.10 40.84 4.66
N TYR A 235 0.81 39.99 3.92
CA TYR A 235 1.75 39.03 4.51
C TYR A 235 2.86 39.73 5.31
N GLN A 236 3.43 40.80 4.75
CA GLN A 236 4.49 41.56 5.41
C GLN A 236 4.00 42.27 6.68
N ALA A 237 2.79 42.82 6.68
CA ALA A 237 2.19 43.44 7.85
C ALA A 237 1.95 42.40 8.97
N ARG A 238 1.35 41.26 8.63
CA ARG A 238 1.08 40.17 9.58
C ARG A 238 2.37 39.57 10.15
N PHE A 239 3.40 39.41 9.31
CA PHE A 239 4.71 38.95 9.75
C PHE A 239 5.33 39.89 10.79
N LYS A 240 5.34 41.20 10.52
CA LYS A 240 5.84 42.20 11.48
C LYS A 240 5.06 42.18 12.78
N GLU A 241 3.74 42.03 12.73
CA GLU A 241 2.89 41.91 13.91
C GLU A 241 3.28 40.70 14.77
N LEU A 242 3.40 39.50 14.17
CA LEU A 242 3.76 38.27 14.88
C LEU A 242 5.18 38.32 15.45
N VAL A 243 6.14 38.83 14.68
CA VAL A 243 7.52 39.02 15.16
C VAL A 243 7.53 39.99 16.34
N ASN A 244 6.85 41.13 16.24
CA ASN A 244 6.77 42.11 17.33
C ASN A 244 6.11 41.52 18.59
N LEU A 245 5.05 40.71 18.43
CA LEU A 245 4.40 40.02 19.55
C LEU A 245 5.36 39.05 20.24
N LYS A 246 6.14 38.26 19.47
CA LYS A 246 7.13 37.34 20.04
C LYS A 246 8.29 38.09 20.70
N THR A 247 8.78 39.18 20.11
CA THR A 247 9.83 40.03 20.72
C THR A 247 9.32 40.72 22.01
N ALA A 248 8.07 41.15 22.03
CA ALA A 248 7.41 41.68 23.23
C ALA A 248 7.24 40.61 24.32
N GLN A 249 6.81 39.40 23.95
CA GLN A 249 6.68 38.27 24.88
C GLN A 249 8.03 37.86 25.48
N SER A 250 9.08 37.74 24.66
CA SER A 250 10.44 37.41 25.09
C SER A 250 11.06 38.47 26.02
N SER A 251 10.63 39.74 25.91
CA SER A 251 11.09 40.82 26.79
C SER A 251 10.31 40.90 28.11
N THR A 252 9.04 40.45 28.17
CA THR A 252 8.30 40.27 29.43
C THR A 252 8.73 39.02 30.21
N THR A 253 9.08 37.92 29.56
CA THR A 253 9.53 36.69 30.25
C THR A 253 10.92 36.79 30.87
N ALA A 254 11.69 37.85 30.58
CA ALA A 254 12.96 38.11 31.24
C ALA A 254 12.83 38.82 32.60
N ALA A 255 11.60 39.21 33.01
CA ALA A 255 11.35 39.96 34.24
C ALA A 255 10.51 39.20 35.30
N GLU A 256 10.04 37.99 35.01
CA GLU A 256 9.39 37.09 35.96
C GLU A 256 10.05 35.70 35.90
N GLU A 257 11.29 35.61 36.40
CA GLU A 257 11.77 34.37 37.01
C GLU A 257 11.12 34.27 38.40
N VAL A 258 9.92 33.71 38.43
CA VAL A 258 9.26 33.25 39.66
C VAL A 258 9.00 31.75 39.48
N ASP A 259 9.48 30.99 40.47
CA ASP A 259 9.39 29.54 40.62
C ASP A 259 8.14 28.91 39.98
N ASP A 260 8.37 27.95 39.07
CA ASP A 260 7.34 27.01 38.61
C ASP A 260 7.24 25.85 39.62
N PRO A 261 6.18 25.77 40.45
CA PRO A 261 6.00 24.68 41.39
C PRO A 261 5.27 23.54 40.68
N LEU A 262 6.00 22.76 39.89
CA LEU A 262 5.52 21.47 39.39
C LEU A 262 6.63 20.41 39.33
N SER A 263 7.44 20.39 40.39
CA SER A 263 8.19 19.21 40.81
C SER A 263 7.39 18.44 41.88
N SER A 264 6.33 17.76 41.46
CA SER A 264 5.79 16.61 42.19
C SER A 264 4.85 15.83 41.27
N LEU A 265 5.42 15.07 40.34
CA LEU A 265 4.71 13.89 39.85
C LEU A 265 4.50 12.96 41.06
N PRO A 266 3.30 12.41 41.27
CA PRO A 266 3.14 11.33 42.24
C PRO A 266 4.11 10.22 41.85
N ASP A 267 4.84 9.72 42.85
CA ASP A 267 5.74 8.58 42.72
C ASP A 267 5.00 7.43 41.99
N GLU A 268 5.51 7.04 40.82
CA GLU A 268 4.97 5.92 40.01
C GLU A 268 5.35 4.55 40.64
N SER A 269 5.50 4.50 41.97
CA SER A 269 5.88 3.33 42.76
C SER A 269 4.68 2.53 43.29
N ASP A 270 3.46 3.07 43.24
CA ASP A 270 2.23 2.32 43.52
C ASP A 270 1.50 1.93 42.22
N ARG A 271 2.19 1.17 41.35
CA ARG A 271 1.46 0.23 40.50
C ARG A 271 1.07 -0.95 41.37
N PRO A 272 -0.23 -1.27 41.54
CA PRO A 272 -0.56 -2.63 41.91
C PRO A 272 -0.03 -3.51 40.78
N THR A 273 1.08 -4.20 41.03
CA THR A 273 1.36 -5.50 40.41
C THR A 273 0.22 -6.43 40.85
N LEU A 274 -0.96 -6.26 40.25
CA LEU A 274 -1.73 -7.41 39.89
C LEU A 274 -0.90 -8.09 38.80
N GLU A 275 0.02 -8.94 39.24
CA GLU A 275 0.15 -10.23 38.59
C GLU A 275 -1.27 -10.77 38.52
N ALA A 276 -1.96 -10.50 37.41
CA ALA A 276 -3.10 -11.29 37.04
C ALA A 276 -2.52 -12.70 36.88
N GLN A 277 -2.59 -13.47 37.97
CA GLN A 277 -2.61 -14.92 37.91
C GLN A 277 -3.48 -15.24 36.71
N TRP A 278 -2.89 -15.79 35.66
CA TRP A 278 -3.63 -16.18 34.49
C TRP A 278 -4.76 -17.07 34.99
N SER A 279 -5.98 -16.56 34.92
CA SER A 279 -7.16 -17.38 35.14
C SER A 279 -7.03 -18.56 34.17
N ALA A 280 -7.24 -19.77 34.66
CA ALA A 280 -7.27 -20.98 33.86
C ALA A 280 -8.35 -20.93 32.75
N ASP A 281 -9.16 -19.87 32.68
CA ASP A 281 -10.28 -19.66 31.77
C ASP A 281 -10.03 -18.57 30.69
N SER A 282 -8.85 -18.51 30.06
CA SER A 282 -8.64 -17.63 28.89
C SER A 282 -9.05 -18.29 27.57
N ILE A 283 -9.79 -17.59 26.70
CA ILE A 283 -10.07 -18.03 25.33
C ILE A 283 -8.75 -18.19 24.56
N THR A 284 -8.55 -19.34 23.92
CA THR A 284 -7.36 -19.62 23.12
C THR A 284 -7.72 -19.88 21.66
N VAL A 285 -6.81 -19.58 20.73
CA VAL A 285 -6.99 -19.92 19.31
C VAL A 285 -6.55 -21.36 19.07
N ARG A 286 -7.46 -22.25 18.68
CA ARG A 286 -7.15 -23.64 18.32
C ARG A 286 -6.53 -23.75 16.94
N SER A 287 -7.11 -23.05 15.97
CA SER A 287 -6.60 -23.01 14.61
C SER A 287 -7.01 -21.74 13.88
N ALA A 288 -6.18 -21.33 12.92
CA ALA A 288 -6.48 -20.24 12.00
C ALA A 288 -5.98 -20.62 10.60
N ARG A 289 -6.87 -20.78 9.62
CA ARG A 289 -6.53 -21.24 8.26
C ARG A 289 -7.25 -20.41 7.21
N CYS A 290 -6.54 -19.98 6.18
CA CYS A 290 -7.19 -19.47 4.98
C CYS A 290 -7.91 -20.62 4.28
N SER A 291 -9.01 -20.36 3.58
CA SER A 291 -9.75 -21.33 2.78
C SER A 291 -9.60 -21.07 1.28
N SER A 292 -9.97 -22.05 0.46
CA SER A 292 -10.05 -21.91 -0.99
C SER A 292 -11.14 -20.93 -1.46
N THR A 293 -12.11 -20.62 -0.61
CA THR A 293 -13.16 -19.63 -0.87
C THR A 293 -12.74 -18.20 -0.52
N GLY A 294 -11.51 -18.01 -0.01
CA GLY A 294 -10.99 -16.69 0.35
C GLY A 294 -11.50 -16.17 1.70
N CYS A 295 -11.90 -17.06 2.63
CA CYS A 295 -12.19 -16.71 4.02
C CYS A 295 -11.10 -17.23 4.96
N VAL A 296 -11.16 -16.81 6.23
CA VAL A 296 -10.26 -17.27 7.28
C VAL A 296 -11.07 -18.06 8.31
N ASP A 297 -10.83 -19.36 8.36
CA ASP A 297 -11.37 -20.25 9.38
C ASP A 297 -10.61 -20.04 10.68
N VAL A 298 -11.29 -19.48 11.68
CA VAL A 298 -10.75 -19.28 13.04
C VAL A 298 -11.56 -20.16 13.99
N ASP A 299 -10.88 -21.04 14.72
CA ASP A 299 -11.46 -21.89 15.75
C ASP A 299 -10.92 -21.46 17.11
N PHE A 300 -11.81 -21.08 18.02
CA PHE A 300 -11.48 -20.67 19.39
C PHE A 300 -11.85 -21.78 20.39
N SER A 301 -10.96 -22.06 21.34
CA SER A 301 -11.28 -22.82 22.55
C SER A 301 -11.85 -21.88 23.59
N VAL A 302 -13.17 -21.93 23.78
CA VAL A 302 -13.87 -21.14 24.78
C VAL A 302 -14.10 -22.01 26.03
N PRO A 303 -13.56 -21.65 27.21
CA PRO A 303 -13.66 -22.47 28.43
C PRO A 303 -15.09 -22.66 28.96
N SER A 304 -15.94 -21.64 28.82
CA SER A 304 -17.37 -21.67 29.16
C SER A 304 -18.13 -20.59 28.37
N THR A 305 -19.44 -20.73 28.19
CA THR A 305 -20.28 -19.70 27.52
C THR A 305 -20.18 -18.32 28.17
N GLY A 306 -20.02 -18.27 29.50
CA GLY A 306 -19.80 -17.01 30.23
C GLY A 306 -18.41 -16.38 30.02
N ALA A 307 -17.41 -17.16 29.56
CA ALA A 307 -16.06 -16.65 29.31
C ALA A 307 -15.93 -15.86 28.00
N ASP A 308 -16.91 -16.00 27.10
CA ASP A 308 -16.98 -15.28 25.82
C ASP A 308 -17.88 -14.04 25.89
N SER A 309 -18.86 -14.02 26.78
CA SER A 309 -19.68 -12.83 27.05
C SER A 309 -18.89 -11.75 27.78
N LEU A 310 -19.10 -10.49 27.39
CA LEU A 310 -18.63 -9.34 28.16
C LEU A 310 -19.45 -9.15 29.44
N ASP A 311 -18.78 -8.86 30.54
CA ASP A 311 -19.47 -8.56 31.80
C ASP A 311 -20.19 -7.21 31.74
N ALA A 312 -21.29 -7.09 32.48
CA ALA A 312 -22.13 -5.89 32.49
C ALA A 312 -21.38 -4.61 32.92
N THR A 313 -20.31 -4.71 33.70
CA THR A 313 -19.52 -3.53 34.11
C THR A 313 -18.65 -3.03 32.97
N THR A 314 -18.06 -3.93 32.19
CA THR A 314 -17.30 -3.60 30.98
C THR A 314 -18.20 -2.98 29.92
N ILE A 315 -19.40 -3.52 29.71
CA ILE A 315 -20.42 -2.94 28.82
C ILE A 315 -20.73 -1.49 29.25
N ARG A 316 -21.03 -1.24 30.53
CA ARG A 316 -21.31 0.12 31.04
C ARG A 316 -20.16 1.10 30.85
N LYS A 317 -18.91 0.65 30.95
CA LYS A 317 -17.72 1.50 30.70
C LYS A 317 -17.65 1.93 29.25
N TRP A 318 -17.85 1.01 28.31
CA TRP A 318 -17.88 1.30 26.88
C TRP A 318 -19.07 2.18 26.49
N GLU A 319 -20.25 1.97 27.10
CA GLU A 319 -21.39 2.87 26.90
C GLU A 319 -21.10 4.30 27.39
N ALA A 320 -20.43 4.45 28.54
CA ALA A 320 -20.02 5.76 29.05
C ALA A 320 -19.02 6.43 28.11
N PHE A 321 -18.02 5.68 27.65
CA PHE A 321 -17.05 6.14 26.65
C PHE A 321 -17.74 6.58 25.36
N SER A 322 -18.67 5.78 24.83
CA SER A 322 -19.41 6.10 23.61
C SER A 322 -20.20 7.40 23.74
N ARG A 323 -20.88 7.63 24.89
CA ARG A 323 -21.58 8.90 25.16
C ARG A 323 -20.63 10.09 25.24
N ALA A 324 -19.46 9.92 25.86
CA ALA A 324 -18.45 10.97 25.91
C ALA A 324 -17.90 11.31 24.51
N GLN A 325 -17.64 10.30 23.68
CA GLN A 325 -17.19 10.48 22.30
C GLN A 325 -18.23 11.21 21.44
N GLN A 326 -19.51 10.87 21.56
CA GLN A 326 -20.59 11.62 20.87
C GLN A 326 -20.59 13.11 21.23
N GLY A 327 -20.35 13.46 22.50
CA GLY A 327 -20.18 14.85 22.92
C GLY A 327 -18.95 15.52 22.28
N GLN A 328 -17.86 14.79 22.10
CA GLN A 328 -16.65 15.28 21.42
C GLN A 328 -16.87 15.50 19.92
N ASP A 329 -17.64 14.62 19.26
CA ASP A 329 -17.97 14.74 17.83
C ASP A 329 -18.76 16.02 17.56
N VAL A 330 -19.74 16.35 18.41
CA VAL A 330 -20.50 17.61 18.33
C VAL A 330 -19.57 18.82 18.46
N LEU A 331 -18.60 18.79 19.38
CA LEU A 331 -17.63 19.86 19.54
C LEU A 331 -16.68 19.97 18.34
N LYS A 332 -16.24 18.85 17.76
CA LYS A 332 -15.43 18.83 16.53
C LYS A 332 -16.20 19.45 15.37
N GLN A 333 -17.47 19.11 15.19
CA GLN A 333 -18.33 19.70 14.16
C GLN A 333 -18.52 21.21 14.36
N GLN A 334 -18.77 21.67 15.59
CA GLN A 334 -18.88 23.11 15.88
C GLN A 334 -17.58 23.87 15.55
N ARG A 335 -16.41 23.28 15.87
CA ARG A 335 -15.11 23.86 15.51
C ARG A 335 -14.89 23.88 14.00
N LEU A 336 -15.33 22.84 13.29
CA LEU A 336 -15.24 22.77 11.84
C LEU A 336 -16.08 23.88 11.18
N VAL A 337 -17.31 24.10 11.62
CA VAL A 337 -18.17 25.20 11.12
C VAL A 337 -17.51 26.57 11.34
N ALA A 338 -16.77 26.73 12.45
CA ALA A 338 -16.05 27.96 12.74
C ALA A 338 -14.72 28.11 11.96
N SER A 339 -14.14 27.01 11.47
CA SER A 339 -12.81 26.98 10.84
C SER A 339 -12.91 26.93 9.32
N LYS A 340 -12.11 27.73 8.61
CA LYS A 340 -12.03 27.62 7.15
C LYS A 340 -11.00 26.56 6.76
N VAL A 341 -11.46 25.50 6.09
CA VAL A 341 -10.57 24.48 5.52
C VAL A 341 -9.77 25.11 4.36
N PRO A 342 -8.43 25.04 4.35
CA PRO A 342 -7.63 25.58 3.25
C PRO A 342 -7.82 24.75 1.97
N HIS A 343 -7.57 25.36 0.81
CA HIS A 343 -7.54 24.60 -0.44
C HIS A 343 -6.40 23.56 -0.42
N MET A 344 -6.72 22.32 -0.76
CA MET A 344 -5.81 21.17 -0.72
C MET A 344 -5.79 20.45 -2.06
N THR A 345 -4.72 19.69 -2.28
CA THR A 345 -4.65 18.63 -3.28
C THR A 345 -4.95 17.30 -2.62
N ILE A 346 -6.06 16.63 -2.95
CA ILE A 346 -6.54 15.43 -2.26
C ILE A 346 -6.43 14.22 -3.20
N CYS A 347 -5.77 13.16 -2.74
CA CYS A 347 -5.68 11.89 -3.47
C CYS A 347 -6.63 10.86 -2.86
N LEU A 348 -7.57 10.38 -3.67
CA LEU A 348 -8.51 9.32 -3.36
C LEU A 348 -8.02 8.03 -4.01
N ALA A 349 -7.65 6.99 -3.26
CA ALA A 349 -7.13 5.74 -3.84
C ALA A 349 -7.96 4.52 -3.42
N THR A 350 -8.42 3.74 -4.39
CA THR A 350 -9.24 2.54 -4.12
C THR A 350 -8.98 1.40 -5.10
N ILE A 351 -9.35 0.20 -4.67
CA ILE A 351 -9.55 -1.00 -5.50
C ILE A 351 -11.04 -1.35 -5.57
N GLY A 352 -11.37 -2.33 -6.42
CA GLY A 352 -12.73 -2.84 -6.59
C GLY A 352 -13.35 -2.48 -7.94
N SER A 353 -14.60 -2.90 -8.13
CA SER A 353 -15.35 -2.56 -9.34
C SER A 353 -16.04 -1.20 -9.22
N TRP A 354 -16.61 -0.74 -10.34
CA TRP A 354 -17.40 0.49 -10.37
C TRP A 354 -18.55 0.47 -9.34
N GLU A 355 -19.33 -0.61 -9.35
CA GLU A 355 -20.53 -0.76 -8.54
C GLU A 355 -20.21 -1.00 -7.05
N GLN A 356 -19.10 -1.69 -6.77
CA GLN A 356 -18.73 -2.08 -5.40
C GLN A 356 -18.15 -0.94 -4.57
N THR A 357 -17.26 -0.12 -5.14
CA THR A 357 -16.50 0.86 -4.32
C THR A 357 -16.28 2.20 -5.02
N LEU A 358 -16.05 2.21 -6.33
CA LEU A 358 -15.62 3.43 -7.02
C LEU A 358 -16.69 4.52 -7.04
N LYS A 359 -17.98 4.18 -7.11
CA LYS A 359 -19.07 5.18 -7.06
C LYS A 359 -18.96 6.08 -5.84
N GLN A 360 -18.63 5.55 -4.66
CA GLN A 360 -18.50 6.31 -3.42
C GLN A 360 -17.29 7.25 -3.48
N PHE A 361 -16.14 6.74 -3.94
CA PHE A 361 -14.94 7.57 -4.07
C PHE A 361 -15.13 8.69 -5.10
N VAL A 362 -15.80 8.42 -6.22
CA VAL A 362 -16.09 9.45 -7.23
C VAL A 362 -17.10 10.48 -6.70
N ALA A 363 -18.17 10.04 -6.03
CA ALA A 363 -19.16 10.95 -5.44
C ALA A 363 -18.53 11.87 -4.38
N LEU A 364 -17.74 11.30 -3.46
CA LEU A 364 -16.99 12.07 -2.46
C LEU A 364 -15.96 13.00 -3.13
N GLY A 365 -15.26 12.51 -4.15
CA GLY A 365 -14.29 13.31 -4.90
C GLY A 365 -14.91 14.53 -5.57
N MET A 366 -16.08 14.38 -6.19
CA MET A 366 -16.84 15.50 -6.78
C MET A 366 -17.29 16.50 -5.70
N ARG A 367 -17.76 16.00 -4.55
CA ARG A 367 -18.16 16.84 -3.42
C ARG A 367 -16.98 17.65 -2.87
N LEU A 368 -15.82 17.03 -2.67
CA LEU A 368 -14.60 17.72 -2.24
C LEU A 368 -14.08 18.71 -3.30
N ALA A 369 -14.21 18.37 -4.59
CA ALA A 369 -13.86 19.29 -5.68
C ALA A 369 -14.77 20.52 -5.71
N SER A 370 -16.05 20.38 -5.34
CA SER A 370 -16.98 21.51 -5.22
C SER A 370 -16.62 22.50 -4.11
N ASP A 371 -15.87 22.07 -3.09
CA ASP A 371 -15.25 22.96 -2.08
C ASP A 371 -13.97 23.66 -2.59
N GLY A 372 -13.64 23.47 -3.87
CA GLY A 372 -12.48 24.07 -4.52
C GLY A 372 -11.17 23.32 -4.28
N HIS A 373 -11.22 22.06 -3.82
CA HIS A 373 -10.03 21.21 -3.74
C HIS A 373 -9.63 20.68 -5.12
N ARG A 374 -8.33 20.46 -5.32
CA ARG A 374 -7.82 19.73 -6.49
C ARG A 374 -7.87 18.25 -6.17
N VAL A 375 -8.78 17.51 -6.80
CA VAL A 375 -9.06 16.11 -6.44
C VAL A 375 -8.62 15.17 -7.54
N ARG A 376 -7.92 14.11 -7.12
CA ARG A 376 -7.52 12.98 -7.98
C ARG A 376 -8.08 11.69 -7.44
N VAL A 377 -8.63 10.85 -8.32
CA VAL A 377 -9.02 9.47 -8.01
C VAL A 377 -8.03 8.51 -8.68
N ALA A 378 -7.35 7.71 -7.87
CA ALA A 378 -6.43 6.67 -8.29
C ALA A 378 -7.14 5.30 -8.23
N ALA A 379 -7.28 4.66 -9.39
CA ALA A 379 -7.96 3.38 -9.57
C ALA A 379 -7.41 2.64 -10.80
N HIS A 380 -7.96 1.48 -11.15
CA HIS A 380 -7.56 0.76 -12.37
C HIS A 380 -7.82 1.59 -13.64
N GLU A 381 -6.89 1.52 -14.60
CA GLU A 381 -6.85 2.34 -15.83
C GLU A 381 -8.17 2.32 -16.62
N ARG A 382 -8.91 1.21 -16.65
CA ARG A 382 -10.22 1.10 -17.32
C ARG A 382 -11.24 2.14 -16.85
N TYR A 383 -11.12 2.63 -15.61
CA TYR A 383 -12.05 3.60 -15.05
C TYR A 383 -11.67 5.06 -15.34
N ARG A 384 -10.51 5.31 -15.98
CA ARG A 384 -10.01 6.65 -16.30
C ARG A 384 -11.10 7.52 -16.90
N ARG A 385 -11.69 7.08 -18.01
CA ARG A 385 -12.68 7.87 -18.75
C ARG A 385 -13.88 8.25 -17.89
N ARG A 386 -14.45 7.27 -17.16
CA ARG A 386 -15.62 7.51 -16.29
C ARG A 386 -15.31 8.49 -15.14
N ILE A 387 -14.06 8.56 -14.70
CA ILE A 387 -13.60 9.49 -13.66
C ILE A 387 -13.32 10.88 -14.26
N THR A 388 -12.56 10.95 -15.36
CA THR A 388 -12.14 12.23 -15.95
C THR A 388 -13.28 12.99 -16.61
N GLU A 389 -14.29 12.30 -17.15
CA GLU A 389 -15.53 12.93 -17.66
C GLU A 389 -16.30 13.72 -16.59
N ARG A 390 -16.02 13.48 -15.30
CA ARG A 390 -16.61 14.18 -14.15
C ARG A 390 -15.75 15.31 -13.60
N GLY A 391 -14.69 15.69 -14.33
CA GLY A 391 -13.80 16.79 -13.95
C GLY A 391 -12.81 16.44 -12.84
N LEU A 392 -12.67 15.17 -12.48
CA LEU A 392 -11.68 14.70 -11.52
C LEU A 392 -10.38 14.32 -12.23
N GLU A 393 -9.23 14.55 -11.59
CA GLU A 393 -7.96 14.00 -12.07
C GLU A 393 -7.88 12.50 -11.84
N PHE A 394 -7.06 11.81 -12.62
CA PHE A 394 -6.90 10.37 -12.54
C PHE A 394 -5.44 9.97 -12.33
N PHE A 395 -5.21 8.79 -11.73
CA PHE A 395 -3.91 8.12 -11.78
C PHE A 395 -4.09 6.60 -11.79
N PRO A 396 -3.36 5.86 -12.65
CA PRO A 396 -3.51 4.42 -12.73
C PRO A 396 -2.90 3.71 -11.52
N ILE A 397 -3.72 2.94 -10.82
CA ILE A 397 -3.27 1.94 -9.85
C ILE A 397 -3.02 0.63 -10.61
N ALA A 398 -1.81 0.09 -10.44
CA ALA A 398 -1.36 -1.13 -11.09
C ALA A 398 -1.78 -2.39 -10.30
N GLY A 399 -1.56 -3.57 -10.89
CA GLY A 399 -2.01 -4.85 -10.35
C GLY A 399 -3.46 -5.19 -10.69
N ALA A 400 -3.78 -6.48 -10.71
CA ALA A 400 -5.10 -7.02 -11.04
C ALA A 400 -5.86 -7.59 -9.84
N ALA A 401 -5.33 -7.42 -8.61
CA ALA A 401 -6.02 -7.88 -7.40
C ALA A 401 -7.30 -7.05 -7.19
N THR A 402 -8.45 -7.64 -7.51
CA THR A 402 -9.73 -6.92 -7.56
C THR A 402 -10.43 -6.82 -6.21
N GLY A 403 -10.13 -7.68 -5.23
CA GLY A 403 -10.82 -7.66 -3.95
C GLY A 403 -10.17 -8.45 -2.80
N LEU A 404 -10.81 -8.36 -1.64
CA LEU A 404 -10.33 -8.89 -0.36
C LEU A 404 -10.16 -10.42 -0.36
N HIS A 405 -11.12 -11.15 -0.94
CA HIS A 405 -11.13 -12.62 -0.98
C HIS A 405 -10.08 -13.18 -1.94
N ASP A 406 -9.70 -12.45 -3.00
CA ASP A 406 -8.63 -12.86 -3.92
C ASP A 406 -7.30 -12.98 -3.18
N PHE A 407 -7.05 -12.03 -2.28
CA PHE A 407 -5.86 -12.02 -1.46
C PHE A 407 -5.84 -13.18 -0.44
N VAL A 408 -6.96 -13.47 0.23
CA VAL A 408 -7.03 -14.61 1.16
C VAL A 408 -6.90 -15.96 0.43
N ARG A 409 -7.53 -16.10 -0.73
CA ARG A 409 -7.41 -17.28 -1.60
C ARG A 409 -5.97 -17.52 -2.01
N TYR A 410 -5.26 -16.45 -2.34
CA TYR A 410 -3.82 -16.51 -2.60
C TYR A 410 -3.03 -17.08 -1.40
N LEU A 411 -3.31 -16.60 -0.18
CA LEU A 411 -2.62 -17.08 1.02
C LEU A 411 -2.91 -18.57 1.28
N HIS A 412 -4.12 -19.03 0.97
CA HIS A 412 -4.49 -20.44 1.01
C HIS A 412 -3.70 -21.26 -0.03
N ASP A 413 -3.76 -20.90 -1.30
CA ASP A 413 -3.15 -21.66 -2.40
C ASP A 413 -1.61 -21.74 -2.26
N ALA A 414 -1.01 -20.69 -1.71
CA ALA A 414 0.41 -20.65 -1.36
C ALA A 414 0.83 -21.72 -0.34
N LYS A 415 -0.09 -22.17 0.53
CA LYS A 415 0.14 -23.19 1.56
C LYS A 415 -0.13 -24.62 1.07
N GLU A 416 -1.14 -24.84 0.24
CA GLU A 416 -1.55 -26.18 -0.24
C GLU A 416 -0.65 -26.78 -1.35
N GLU A 417 0.07 -25.96 -2.12
CA GLU A 417 0.87 -26.44 -3.26
C GLU A 417 2.17 -27.16 -2.83
N LYS A 418 2.13 -28.50 -2.83
CA LYS A 418 3.27 -29.39 -2.48
C LYS A 418 4.48 -29.32 -3.44
N SER A 419 4.30 -28.74 -4.65
CA SER A 419 5.36 -28.66 -5.67
C SER A 419 6.10 -27.31 -5.63
N ILE A 420 7.38 -27.32 -5.21
CA ILE A 420 8.23 -26.12 -5.12
C ILE A 420 8.26 -25.31 -6.44
N ARG A 421 8.31 -25.99 -7.60
CA ARG A 421 8.36 -25.34 -8.93
C ARG A 421 7.04 -24.65 -9.33
N LYS A 422 5.88 -25.28 -9.05
CA LYS A 422 4.56 -24.68 -9.34
C LYS A 422 4.20 -23.59 -8.32
N ARG A 423 4.60 -23.78 -7.06
CA ARG A 423 4.46 -22.82 -5.96
C ARG A 423 5.15 -21.50 -6.28
N HIS A 424 6.37 -21.53 -6.85
CA HIS A 424 7.08 -20.31 -7.28
C HIS A 424 6.44 -19.58 -8.47
N LYS A 425 5.78 -20.28 -9.40
CA LYS A 425 5.15 -19.66 -10.59
C LYS A 425 3.81 -19.00 -10.26
N ARG A 426 2.97 -19.64 -9.42
CA ARG A 426 1.67 -19.07 -8.95
C ARG A 426 1.82 -18.05 -7.83
N ARG A 427 2.75 -18.22 -6.87
CA ARG A 427 3.03 -17.19 -5.85
C ARG A 427 3.47 -15.86 -6.45
N ARG A 428 4.11 -15.90 -7.63
CA ARG A 428 4.61 -14.71 -8.33
C ARG A 428 3.53 -13.87 -9.01
N SER A 429 2.38 -14.41 -9.41
CA SER A 429 1.38 -13.62 -10.16
C SER A 429 0.61 -12.66 -9.25
N VAL A 430 -0.05 -13.14 -8.19
CA VAL A 430 -0.88 -12.29 -7.33
C VAL A 430 -0.06 -11.44 -6.34
N LEU A 431 1.08 -11.93 -5.85
CA LEU A 431 1.99 -11.09 -5.05
C LEU A 431 2.60 -9.98 -5.91
N ALA A 432 2.82 -10.23 -7.21
CA ALA A 432 3.22 -9.17 -8.13
C ALA A 432 2.09 -8.14 -8.28
N GLU A 433 0.83 -8.56 -8.38
CA GLU A 433 -0.30 -7.63 -8.44
C GLU A 433 -0.44 -6.78 -7.17
N VAL A 434 -0.39 -7.39 -5.98
CA VAL A 434 -0.42 -6.65 -4.70
C VAL A 434 0.79 -5.73 -4.56
N ARG A 435 1.96 -6.18 -5.02
CA ARG A 435 3.18 -5.36 -5.06
C ARG A 435 3.02 -4.19 -6.02
N GLU A 436 2.55 -4.41 -7.24
CA GLU A 436 2.31 -3.38 -8.25
C GLU A 436 1.32 -2.33 -7.74
N MET A 437 0.20 -2.78 -7.16
CA MET A 437 -0.77 -1.92 -6.49
C MET A 437 -0.09 -1.08 -5.40
N THR A 438 0.60 -1.73 -4.47
CA THR A 438 1.28 -1.06 -3.34
C THR A 438 2.30 -0.04 -3.83
N PHE A 439 3.11 -0.37 -4.84
CA PHE A 439 4.16 0.51 -5.36
C PHE A 439 3.59 1.68 -6.18
N SER A 440 2.44 1.48 -6.85
CA SER A 440 1.76 2.55 -7.60
C SER A 440 1.21 3.67 -6.70
N LEU A 441 0.95 3.39 -5.42
CA LEU A 441 0.45 4.38 -4.45
C LEU A 441 1.37 5.58 -4.27
N TRP A 442 2.69 5.39 -4.37
CA TRP A 442 3.63 6.50 -4.29
C TRP A 442 3.41 7.48 -5.46
N GLY A 443 3.39 6.96 -6.69
CA GLY A 443 3.13 7.74 -7.89
C GLY A 443 1.77 8.44 -7.85
N ALA A 444 0.72 7.74 -7.38
CA ALA A 444 -0.61 8.31 -7.24
C ALA A 444 -0.62 9.57 -6.37
N ALA A 445 0.18 9.59 -5.30
CA ALA A 445 0.26 10.70 -4.37
C ALA A 445 1.20 11.83 -4.79
N VAL A 446 2.24 11.58 -5.60
CA VAL A 446 3.31 12.58 -5.84
C VAL A 446 3.72 12.82 -7.29
N SER A 447 3.20 12.06 -8.25
CA SER A 447 3.63 12.13 -9.65
C SER A 447 2.55 12.72 -10.56
N ALA A 448 2.96 13.25 -11.70
CA ALA A 448 2.04 13.49 -12.80
C ALA A 448 1.40 12.18 -13.27
N ASP A 449 0.15 12.24 -13.73
CA ASP A 449 -0.50 11.11 -14.38
C ASP A 449 0.25 10.76 -15.68
N PRO A 450 0.73 9.53 -15.88
CA PRO A 450 1.49 9.14 -17.07
C PRO A 450 0.70 9.30 -18.38
N HIS A 451 -0.63 9.40 -18.32
CA HIS A 451 -1.49 9.59 -19.49
C HIS A 451 -2.41 10.81 -19.39
N GLY A 452 -2.10 11.75 -18.48
CA GLY A 452 -2.98 12.89 -18.18
C GLY A 452 -3.14 13.89 -19.32
N SER A 453 -2.17 13.96 -20.26
CA SER A 453 -2.23 14.83 -21.45
C SER A 453 -2.46 14.04 -22.75
N GLY A 454 -2.81 12.76 -22.65
CA GLY A 454 -2.95 11.82 -23.79
C GLY A 454 -2.16 10.52 -23.58
N ALA A 455 -2.28 9.58 -24.52
CA ALA A 455 -1.61 8.27 -24.42
C ALA A 455 -0.09 8.43 -24.29
N ASN A 456 0.48 7.94 -23.17
CA ASN A 456 1.89 8.08 -22.81
C ASN A 456 2.41 9.53 -22.74
N LEU A 457 1.51 10.50 -22.51
CA LEU A 457 1.86 11.91 -22.30
C LEU A 457 1.52 12.31 -20.87
N ALA A 458 2.56 12.65 -20.11
CA ALA A 458 2.40 13.05 -18.72
C ALA A 458 1.50 14.28 -18.57
N GLY A 459 0.61 14.22 -17.58
CA GLY A 459 -0.25 15.32 -17.15
C GLY A 459 0.49 16.37 -16.32
N GLU A 460 -0.28 17.19 -15.61
CA GLU A 460 0.27 18.15 -14.66
C GLU A 460 0.85 17.46 -13.41
N GLN A 461 1.89 18.06 -12.84
CA GLN A 461 2.48 17.60 -11.59
C GLN A 461 1.42 17.62 -10.47
N PHE A 462 1.44 16.59 -9.63
CA PHE A 462 0.50 16.43 -8.52
C PHE A 462 1.25 16.06 -7.25
N ARG A 463 0.80 16.58 -6.11
CA ARG A 463 1.33 16.24 -4.79
C ARG A 463 0.21 16.33 -3.78
N ALA A 464 -0.12 15.22 -3.16
CA ALA A 464 -1.18 15.14 -2.16
C ALA A 464 -0.83 15.93 -0.88
N ASP A 465 -1.84 16.58 -0.35
CA ASP A 465 -1.89 17.27 0.95
C ASP A 465 -2.73 16.50 1.97
N ALA A 466 -3.58 15.60 1.49
CA ALA A 466 -4.34 14.62 2.27
C ALA A 466 -4.59 13.37 1.41
N LEU A 467 -4.72 12.22 2.07
CA LEU A 467 -5.08 10.94 1.45
C LEU A 467 -6.43 10.45 1.95
N ILE A 468 -7.28 9.99 1.04
CA ILE A 468 -8.47 9.20 1.35
C ILE A 468 -8.32 7.84 0.66
N CYS A 469 -8.11 6.77 1.41
CA CYS A 469 -7.79 5.46 0.82
C CYS A 469 -8.73 4.36 1.28
N HIS A 470 -8.94 3.35 0.45
CA HIS A 470 -9.51 2.10 0.93
C HIS A 470 -8.50 1.43 1.90
N PRO A 471 -8.91 0.91 3.07
CA PRO A 471 -7.99 0.32 4.07
C PRO A 471 -7.17 -0.87 3.54
N MET A 472 -7.67 -1.56 2.51
CA MET A 472 -6.97 -2.70 1.88
C MET A 472 -5.91 -2.31 0.85
N MET A 473 -5.62 -1.01 0.68
CA MET A 473 -4.49 -0.58 -0.17
C MET A 473 -3.12 -0.92 0.46
N PHE A 474 -3.08 -1.24 1.76
CA PHE A 474 -1.91 -1.58 2.60
C PHE A 474 -0.75 -0.57 2.68
N GLY A 475 -0.23 -0.07 1.55
CA GLY A 475 0.91 0.86 1.50
C GLY A 475 0.58 2.32 1.83
N HIS A 476 -0.70 2.69 1.81
CA HIS A 476 -1.19 4.06 2.00
C HIS A 476 -0.72 4.70 3.32
N VAL A 477 -0.67 3.95 4.42
CA VAL A 477 -0.11 4.39 5.71
C VAL A 477 1.35 4.85 5.60
N TYR A 478 2.15 4.19 4.77
CA TYR A 478 3.55 4.55 4.58
C TYR A 478 3.73 5.74 3.65
N VAL A 479 2.83 5.92 2.68
CA VAL A 479 2.76 7.15 1.88
C VAL A 479 2.46 8.34 2.79
N ALA A 480 1.45 8.22 3.68
CA ALA A 480 1.12 9.22 4.67
C ALA A 480 2.31 9.53 5.61
N GLN A 481 2.96 8.49 6.15
CA GLN A 481 4.17 8.65 6.97
C GLN A 481 5.30 9.35 6.22
N ARG A 482 5.54 9.00 4.96
CA ARG A 482 6.63 9.57 4.16
C ARG A 482 6.39 11.03 3.80
N LEU A 483 5.14 11.40 3.52
CA LEU A 483 4.75 12.77 3.18
C LEU A 483 4.48 13.64 4.42
N GLY A 484 4.15 13.01 5.55
CA GLY A 484 3.73 13.68 6.78
C GLY A 484 2.39 14.41 6.62
N ILE A 485 1.45 13.80 5.89
CA ILE A 485 0.11 14.35 5.58
C ILE A 485 -0.99 13.49 6.21
N PRO A 486 -2.18 14.03 6.49
CA PRO A 486 -3.31 13.26 7.03
C PRO A 486 -3.74 12.14 6.09
N LEU A 487 -4.13 11.02 6.72
CA LEU A 487 -4.72 9.85 6.07
C LEU A 487 -6.10 9.61 6.67
N HIS A 488 -7.08 9.42 5.81
CA HIS A 488 -8.43 9.01 6.13
C HIS A 488 -8.78 7.76 5.34
N CYS A 489 -9.48 6.81 5.96
CA CYS A 489 -9.93 5.59 5.29
C CYS A 489 -11.42 5.68 4.97
N LEU A 490 -11.82 5.19 3.79
CA LEU A 490 -13.22 5.07 3.38
C LEU A 490 -13.52 3.62 3.00
N SER A 491 -14.58 3.03 3.56
CA SER A 491 -14.97 1.66 3.23
C SER A 491 -16.47 1.40 3.37
N LEU A 492 -16.98 0.43 2.63
CA LEU A 492 -18.33 -0.13 2.81
C LEU A 492 -18.36 -1.31 3.77
N VAL A 493 -17.19 -1.84 4.11
CA VAL A 493 -17.04 -3.10 4.85
C VAL A 493 -16.43 -2.78 6.22
N PRO A 494 -17.06 -3.18 7.34
CA PRO A 494 -16.53 -2.91 8.67
C PRO A 494 -15.31 -3.77 8.97
N LEU A 495 -14.11 -3.18 8.86
CA LEU A 495 -12.82 -3.85 9.09
C LEU A 495 -12.18 -3.47 10.43
N THR A 496 -12.75 -2.51 11.17
CA THR A 496 -12.23 -2.07 12.46
C THR A 496 -12.61 -3.09 13.55
N PRO A 497 -11.66 -3.46 14.45
CA PRO A 497 -11.97 -4.35 15.57
C PRO A 497 -13.15 -3.89 16.42
N THR A 498 -13.99 -4.85 16.83
CA THR A 498 -15.09 -4.61 17.75
C THR A 498 -15.54 -5.89 18.45
N TYR A 499 -16.17 -5.77 19.61
CA TYR A 499 -16.90 -6.85 20.26
C TYR A 499 -18.26 -7.17 19.60
N ALA A 500 -18.81 -6.28 18.78
CA ALA A 500 -20.18 -6.39 18.28
C ALA A 500 -20.37 -7.48 17.20
N PHE A 501 -19.34 -7.77 16.41
CA PHE A 501 -19.36 -8.78 15.35
C PHE A 501 -17.93 -9.24 15.00
N PRO A 502 -17.76 -10.49 14.54
CA PRO A 502 -16.45 -10.99 14.16
C PRO A 502 -15.95 -10.31 12.88
N HIS A 503 -14.66 -10.43 12.60
CA HIS A 503 -14.06 -9.92 11.38
C HIS A 503 -14.78 -10.50 10.16
N VAL A 504 -15.16 -9.65 9.20
CA VAL A 504 -15.99 -10.01 8.03
C VAL A 504 -15.42 -11.10 7.13
N LEU A 505 -14.09 -11.29 7.14
CA LEU A 505 -13.43 -12.39 6.44
C LEU A 505 -13.43 -13.71 7.20
N SER A 506 -13.84 -13.71 8.46
CA SER A 506 -13.93 -14.93 9.23
C SER A 506 -15.01 -15.85 8.66
N SER A 507 -14.74 -17.15 8.65
CA SER A 507 -15.72 -18.14 8.24
C SER A 507 -16.80 -18.42 9.29
N TYR A 508 -16.79 -17.72 10.43
CA TYR A 508 -17.97 -17.62 11.29
C TYR A 508 -19.21 -17.21 10.49
N PHE A 509 -19.03 -16.43 9.41
CA PHE A 509 -20.10 -16.09 8.48
C PHE A 509 -20.36 -17.16 7.39
N ALA A 510 -19.49 -18.13 7.17
CA ALA A 510 -19.66 -19.17 6.14
C ALA A 510 -20.62 -20.30 6.56
N HIS A 511 -20.89 -20.46 7.86
CA HIS A 511 -21.73 -21.52 8.43
C HIS A 511 -23.03 -20.95 9.02
N PHE A 512 -23.99 -20.60 8.15
CA PHE A 512 -25.29 -19.99 8.51
C PHE A 512 -26.14 -20.77 9.54
N GLU A 513 -25.85 -22.05 9.80
CA GLU A 513 -26.55 -22.84 10.83
C GLU A 513 -26.20 -22.41 12.26
N ALA A 514 -25.14 -21.63 12.46
CA ALA A 514 -24.87 -20.97 13.73
C ALA A 514 -25.67 -19.66 13.79
N GLU A 515 -26.60 -19.55 14.74
CA GLU A 515 -27.22 -18.27 15.09
C GLU A 515 -26.12 -17.21 15.26
N ILE A 516 -26.07 -16.21 14.37
CA ILE A 516 -25.14 -15.10 14.54
C ILE A 516 -25.62 -14.31 15.74
N HIS A 517 -24.98 -14.55 16.87
CA HIS A 517 -25.25 -13.84 18.11
C HIS A 517 -24.64 -12.44 17.99
N TRP A 518 -25.51 -11.45 17.90
CA TRP A 518 -25.15 -10.04 17.83
C TRP A 518 -24.83 -9.41 19.20
N GLU A 519 -24.71 -10.26 20.21
CA GLU A 519 -24.30 -9.86 21.55
C GLU A 519 -22.79 -9.60 21.59
N PRO A 520 -22.31 -8.61 22.36
CA PRO A 520 -20.89 -8.33 22.48
C PRO A 520 -20.09 -9.53 23.03
N ARG A 521 -19.09 -9.99 22.26
CA ARG A 521 -18.29 -11.18 22.58
C ARG A 521 -16.79 -10.96 22.41
N GLU A 522 -16.00 -11.59 23.28
CA GLU A 522 -14.53 -11.57 23.23
C GLU A 522 -13.98 -12.21 21.95
N THR A 523 -14.58 -13.31 21.49
CA THR A 523 -14.20 -13.97 20.22
C THR A 523 -14.39 -13.08 19.00
N ASN A 524 -15.38 -12.19 19.00
CA ASN A 524 -15.58 -11.22 17.93
C ASN A 524 -14.35 -10.31 17.81
N TRP A 525 -13.94 -9.69 18.91
CA TRP A 525 -12.76 -8.81 18.92
C TRP A 525 -11.47 -9.58 18.58
N LEU A 526 -11.27 -10.77 19.15
CA LEU A 526 -10.09 -11.60 18.88
C LEU A 526 -9.98 -12.02 17.41
N SER A 527 -11.11 -12.23 16.73
CA SER A 527 -11.11 -12.62 15.32
C SER A 527 -10.48 -11.56 14.41
N HIS A 528 -10.65 -10.26 14.72
CA HIS A 528 -10.00 -9.17 13.99
C HIS A 528 -8.49 -9.25 14.11
N GLY A 529 -7.97 -9.41 15.34
CA GLY A 529 -6.52 -9.55 15.56
C GLY A 529 -5.91 -10.77 14.86
N VAL A 530 -6.62 -11.90 14.82
CA VAL A 530 -6.17 -13.11 14.10
C VAL A 530 -6.14 -12.88 12.59
N VAL A 531 -7.21 -12.32 12.02
CA VAL A 531 -7.31 -12.10 10.58
C VAL A 531 -6.31 -11.04 10.13
N ASP A 532 -6.21 -9.91 10.82
CA ASP A 532 -5.25 -8.85 10.50
C ASP A 532 -3.81 -9.36 10.55
N ALA A 533 -3.47 -10.21 11.53
CA ALA A 533 -2.16 -10.84 11.61
C ALA A 533 -1.88 -11.73 10.38
N ILE A 534 -2.87 -12.51 9.92
CA ILE A 534 -2.73 -13.34 8.71
C ILE A 534 -2.53 -12.47 7.48
N LEU A 535 -3.34 -11.42 7.32
CA LEU A 535 -3.27 -10.53 6.17
C LEU A 535 -1.92 -9.80 6.14
N TRP A 536 -1.51 -9.24 7.27
CA TRP A 536 -0.25 -8.51 7.44
C TRP A 536 0.97 -9.39 7.15
N ASN A 537 1.04 -10.57 7.77
CA ASN A 537 2.15 -11.51 7.54
C ASN A 537 2.23 -11.97 6.08
N GLY A 538 1.11 -11.96 5.36
CA GLY A 538 1.05 -12.26 3.93
C GLY A 538 1.76 -11.24 3.04
N ILE A 539 1.93 -9.99 3.49
CA ILE A 539 2.46 -8.87 2.70
C ILE A 539 3.64 -8.13 3.34
N VAL A 540 4.06 -8.49 4.55
CA VAL A 540 5.08 -7.75 5.31
C VAL A 540 6.38 -7.55 4.52
N ASP A 541 6.77 -8.51 3.69
CA ASP A 541 7.95 -8.40 2.82
C ASP A 541 7.74 -7.32 1.73
N VAL A 542 6.57 -7.31 1.07
CA VAL A 542 6.21 -6.28 0.08
C VAL A 542 6.17 -4.90 0.71
N LEU A 543 5.60 -4.79 1.91
CA LEU A 543 5.57 -3.53 2.67
C LEU A 543 6.96 -3.08 3.10
N SER A 544 7.83 -4.01 3.50
CA SER A 544 9.23 -3.71 3.84
C SER A 544 9.99 -3.17 2.63
N GLU A 545 9.82 -3.81 1.47
CA GLU A 545 10.42 -3.35 0.22
C GLU A 545 9.86 -1.99 -0.21
N PHE A 546 8.54 -1.80 -0.11
CA PHE A 546 7.88 -0.54 -0.45
C PHE A 546 8.36 0.61 0.45
N ARG A 547 8.47 0.39 1.77
CA ARG A 547 9.05 1.36 2.72
C ARG A 547 10.45 1.78 2.29
N SER A 548 11.30 0.81 1.99
CA SER A 548 12.67 1.06 1.49
C SER A 548 12.65 1.85 0.19
N TYR A 549 11.76 1.48 -0.75
CA TYR A 549 11.58 2.13 -2.04
C TYR A 549 11.20 3.61 -1.92
N ILE A 550 10.30 3.97 -1.00
CA ILE A 550 9.91 5.37 -0.75
C ILE A 550 10.87 6.11 0.21
N GLY A 551 11.94 5.46 0.67
CA GLY A 551 12.98 6.06 1.51
C GLY A 551 12.68 6.09 3.01
N LEU A 552 11.78 5.24 3.51
CA LEU A 552 11.53 5.07 4.94
C LEU A 552 12.49 4.01 5.54
N PRO A 553 13.15 4.31 6.68
CA PRO A 553 14.02 3.36 7.36
C PRO A 553 13.23 2.30 8.14
N GLY A 554 13.86 1.14 8.36
CA GLY A 554 13.34 0.08 9.23
C GLY A 554 12.24 -0.79 8.61
N ARG A 555 12.10 -2.00 9.16
CA ARG A 555 10.98 -2.90 8.84
C ARG A 555 9.67 -2.34 9.40
N PRO A 556 8.52 -2.69 8.80
CA PRO A 556 7.23 -2.59 9.49
C PRO A 556 7.35 -3.14 10.91
N GLY A 557 6.73 -2.49 11.89
CA GLY A 557 6.78 -2.95 13.28
C GLY A 557 6.24 -4.38 13.45
N ASP A 558 6.52 -5.00 14.59
CA ASP A 558 6.13 -6.39 14.88
C ASP A 558 4.61 -6.59 15.10
N ARG A 559 3.81 -5.52 15.05
CA ARG A 559 2.35 -5.56 15.27
C ARG A 559 1.58 -5.58 13.94
N PRO A 560 0.48 -6.35 13.84
CA PRO A 560 -0.40 -6.33 12.68
C PRO A 560 -1.06 -4.95 12.52
N SER A 561 -1.04 -4.42 11.29
CA SER A 561 -1.77 -3.22 10.83
C SER A 561 -1.58 -1.94 11.68
N PRO A 562 -0.87 -0.92 11.17
CA PRO A 562 -0.68 0.34 11.90
C PRO A 562 -1.97 1.18 11.98
N LEU A 563 -3.06 0.81 11.30
CA LEU A 563 -4.31 1.58 11.29
C LEU A 563 -4.90 1.77 12.70
N ILE A 564 -4.86 0.71 13.51
CA ILE A 564 -5.39 0.72 14.88
C ILE A 564 -4.45 1.50 15.80
N ASP A 565 -3.15 1.16 15.78
CA ASP A 565 -2.14 1.80 16.63
C ASP A 565 -2.00 3.32 16.33
N TRP A 566 -2.27 3.75 15.10
CA TRP A 566 -2.19 5.15 14.70
C TRP A 566 -3.54 5.88 14.80
N GLU A 567 -4.60 5.20 15.27
CA GLU A 567 -5.97 5.75 15.33
C GLU A 567 -6.36 6.42 14.01
N VAL A 568 -6.07 5.77 12.88
CA VAL A 568 -6.34 6.34 11.56
C VAL A 568 -7.86 6.53 11.41
N PRO A 569 -8.33 7.75 11.10
CA PRO A 569 -9.75 8.01 10.90
C PRO A 569 -10.34 7.11 9.82
N VAL A 570 -11.49 6.49 10.09
CA VAL A 570 -12.21 5.64 9.14
C VAL A 570 -13.65 6.10 9.03
N THR A 571 -14.13 6.31 7.81
CA THR A 571 -15.55 6.51 7.53
C THR A 571 -16.13 5.31 6.82
N TYR A 572 -17.25 4.85 7.36
CA TYR A 572 -18.02 3.74 6.87
C TYR A 572 -19.30 4.20 6.20
N CYS A 573 -19.54 3.78 4.95
CA CYS A 573 -20.71 4.22 4.17
C CYS A 573 -21.83 3.18 4.16
N TRP A 574 -22.37 2.84 5.32
CA TRP A 574 -23.62 2.09 5.43
C TRP A 574 -24.64 2.86 6.25
N ASN A 575 -25.92 2.51 6.11
CA ASN A 575 -26.98 3.15 6.87
C ASN A 575 -26.91 2.72 8.36
N PRO A 576 -26.81 3.66 9.32
CA PRO A 576 -26.67 3.34 10.74
C PRO A 576 -27.90 2.65 11.36
N VAL A 577 -29.08 2.73 10.74
CA VAL A 577 -30.29 2.01 11.14
C VAL A 577 -30.17 0.51 10.83
N ILE A 578 -29.46 0.17 9.75
CA ILE A 578 -29.17 -1.22 9.38
C ILE A 578 -28.09 -1.80 10.30
N LEU A 579 -27.00 -1.06 10.51
CA LEU A 579 -25.88 -1.46 11.34
C LEU A 579 -25.39 -0.27 12.16
N SER A 580 -25.76 -0.26 13.44
CA SER A 580 -25.39 0.79 14.39
C SER A 580 -23.89 0.84 14.66
N LYS A 581 -23.35 2.02 14.96
CA LYS A 581 -21.96 2.20 15.44
C LYS A 581 -21.75 1.37 16.72
N PRO A 582 -20.80 0.42 16.74
CA PRO A 582 -20.39 -0.25 17.96
C PRO A 582 -19.96 0.74 19.05
N MET A 583 -20.35 0.44 20.29
CA MET A 583 -20.06 1.25 21.48
C MET A 583 -18.57 1.37 21.82
N ASP A 584 -17.77 0.43 21.32
CA ASP A 584 -16.32 0.37 21.51
C ASP A 584 -15.52 1.07 20.40
N TRP A 585 -16.18 1.76 19.47
CA TRP A 585 -15.53 2.62 18.48
C TRP A 585 -15.45 4.08 18.94
N GLY A 586 -14.27 4.68 18.81
CA GLY A 586 -14.01 6.07 19.17
C GLY A 586 -14.48 7.08 18.12
N SER A 587 -14.14 8.36 18.32
CA SER A 587 -14.49 9.47 17.42
C SER A 587 -13.72 9.46 16.09
N GLU A 588 -12.64 8.69 15.99
CA GLU A 588 -11.91 8.43 14.76
C GLU A 588 -12.72 7.59 13.75
N ILE A 589 -13.70 6.82 14.22
CA ILE A 589 -14.56 5.98 13.37
C ILE A 589 -15.94 6.63 13.20
N SER A 590 -16.32 6.92 11.97
CA SER A 590 -17.61 7.55 11.63
C SER A 590 -18.46 6.65 10.74
N ILE A 591 -19.78 6.71 10.89
CA ILE A 591 -20.74 6.08 9.95
C ILE A 591 -21.46 7.21 9.23
N ALA A 592 -21.19 7.38 7.95
CA ALA A 592 -21.72 8.49 7.17
C ALA A 592 -23.20 8.27 6.77
N GLY A 593 -23.63 7.02 6.63
CA GLY A 593 -24.81 6.65 5.86
C GLY A 593 -24.44 6.11 4.48
N TRP A 594 -25.44 5.65 3.73
CA TRP A 594 -25.23 5.21 2.35
C TRP A 594 -25.34 6.38 1.38
N PHE A 595 -24.35 6.52 0.51
CA PHE A 595 -24.39 7.41 -0.64
C PHE A 595 -23.79 6.72 -1.86
N SER A 596 -24.24 7.15 -3.04
CA SER A 596 -23.83 6.64 -4.33
C SER A 596 -23.78 7.77 -5.35
N LEU A 597 -23.12 7.51 -6.47
CA LEU A 597 -23.00 8.46 -7.56
C LEU A 597 -24.33 8.57 -8.31
N ASN A 598 -24.94 9.75 -8.31
CA ASN A 598 -26.25 10.01 -8.94
C ASN A 598 -26.24 11.28 -9.82
N ASP A 599 -25.21 11.43 -10.65
CA ASP A 599 -25.04 12.57 -11.54
C ASP A 599 -25.83 12.42 -12.86
N GLU A 600 -25.80 13.45 -13.70
CA GLU A 600 -26.53 13.46 -14.98
C GLU A 600 -26.13 12.31 -15.91
N LEU A 601 -24.86 11.89 -15.88
CA LEU A 601 -24.35 10.78 -16.69
C LEU A 601 -24.96 9.44 -16.25
N GLU A 602 -24.95 9.14 -14.95
CA GLU A 602 -25.59 7.93 -14.43
C GLU A 602 -27.11 7.96 -14.66
N GLN A 603 -27.77 9.10 -14.46
CA GLN A 603 -29.19 9.24 -14.74
C GLN A 603 -29.53 9.05 -16.21
N LYS A 604 -28.70 9.57 -17.13
CA LYS A 604 -28.88 9.37 -18.58
C LYS A 604 -28.75 7.90 -18.96
N ARG A 605 -27.76 7.20 -18.42
CA ARG A 605 -27.57 5.75 -18.61
C ARG A 605 -28.75 4.93 -18.07
N SER A 606 -29.27 5.30 -16.90
CA SER A 606 -30.46 4.67 -16.32
C SER A 606 -31.70 4.85 -17.20
N ARG A 607 -31.93 6.06 -17.72
CA ARG A 607 -33.05 6.37 -18.64
C ARG A 607 -32.95 5.63 -19.98
N SER A 608 -31.75 5.47 -20.56
CA SER A 608 -31.59 4.74 -21.83
C SER A 608 -31.95 3.27 -21.69
N HIS A 609 -31.60 2.64 -20.56
CA HIS A 609 -31.96 1.25 -20.28
C HIS A 609 -33.46 1.07 -20.04
N LEU A 610 -34.11 2.01 -19.34
CA LEU A 610 -35.57 2.03 -19.17
C LEU A 610 -36.34 2.15 -20.49
N ALA A 611 -35.74 2.67 -21.55
CA ALA A 611 -36.39 2.83 -22.84
C ALA A 611 -36.45 1.52 -23.66
N TYR A 612 -35.80 0.44 -23.21
CA TYR A 612 -35.76 -0.82 -23.95
C TYR A 612 -37.14 -1.47 -24.01
N ARG A 613 -37.66 -1.65 -25.23
CA ARG A 613 -39.06 -2.03 -25.46
C ARG A 613 -39.36 -3.46 -24.98
N SER A 614 -38.49 -4.42 -25.30
CA SER A 614 -38.68 -5.83 -24.89
C SER A 614 -38.66 -5.99 -23.37
N PHE A 615 -37.80 -5.23 -22.68
CA PHE A 615 -37.76 -5.17 -21.22
C PHE A 615 -39.10 -4.69 -20.63
N ASN A 616 -39.65 -3.57 -21.13
CA ASN A 616 -40.93 -3.08 -20.64
C ASN A 616 -42.10 -4.01 -21.00
N THR A 617 -42.10 -4.63 -22.18
CA THR A 617 -43.11 -5.61 -22.55
C THR A 617 -43.12 -6.78 -21.56
N PHE A 618 -41.96 -7.36 -21.27
CA PHE A 618 -41.83 -8.46 -20.32
C PHE A 618 -42.29 -8.09 -18.90
N VAL A 619 -42.01 -6.89 -18.42
CA VAL A 619 -42.44 -6.46 -17.08
C VAL A 619 -43.96 -6.25 -16.99
N LEU A 620 -44.63 -5.84 -18.08
CA LEU A 620 -46.03 -5.38 -18.05
C LEU A 620 -47.06 -6.41 -18.51
N GLU A 621 -46.67 -7.47 -19.22
CA GLU A 621 -47.59 -8.33 -19.97
C GLU A 621 -48.63 -9.08 -19.12
N THR A 622 -48.26 -9.57 -17.93
CA THR A 622 -49.10 -10.49 -17.14
C THR A 622 -49.65 -9.91 -15.85
N GLY A 623 -49.12 -8.77 -15.39
CA GLY A 623 -49.45 -8.20 -14.08
C GLY A 623 -48.88 -8.96 -12.88
N ASN A 624 -48.11 -10.03 -13.11
CA ASN A 624 -47.46 -10.79 -12.05
C ASN A 624 -46.34 -9.95 -11.38
N PRO A 625 -46.06 -10.15 -10.08
CA PRO A 625 -44.92 -9.51 -9.43
C PRO A 625 -43.61 -9.87 -10.13
N VAL A 626 -42.72 -8.88 -10.28
CA VAL A 626 -41.40 -9.07 -10.88
C VAL A 626 -40.33 -9.05 -9.80
N ILE A 627 -39.45 -10.05 -9.78
CA ILE A 627 -38.32 -10.18 -8.86
C ILE A 627 -37.02 -10.08 -9.66
N TYR A 628 -36.04 -9.35 -9.15
CA TYR A 628 -34.69 -9.37 -9.70
C TYR A 628 -33.90 -10.55 -9.13
N VAL A 629 -33.16 -11.27 -9.97
CA VAL A 629 -32.21 -12.31 -9.56
C VAL A 629 -30.85 -12.04 -10.21
N GLY A 630 -29.93 -11.52 -9.41
CA GLY A 630 -28.54 -11.30 -9.79
C GLY A 630 -27.63 -12.41 -9.27
N VAL A 631 -26.69 -12.89 -10.10
CA VAL A 631 -25.67 -13.86 -9.67
C VAL A 631 -24.24 -13.41 -10.01
N SER A 632 -23.29 -13.76 -9.15
CA SER A 632 -21.88 -13.43 -9.34
C SER A 632 -21.22 -14.22 -10.49
N ASN A 633 -20.03 -13.79 -10.90
CA ASN A 633 -19.29 -14.31 -12.06
C ASN A 633 -18.86 -15.79 -11.97
N SER A 634 -19.06 -16.47 -10.83
CA SER A 634 -18.65 -17.86 -10.64
C SER A 634 -19.33 -18.85 -11.59
N TRP A 635 -20.41 -18.44 -12.26
CA TRP A 635 -21.22 -19.27 -13.14
C TRP A 635 -20.84 -19.14 -14.62
N ASP A 636 -19.93 -18.23 -14.99
CA ASP A 636 -19.60 -17.93 -16.40
C ASP A 636 -18.76 -19.02 -17.08
N ASN A 637 -18.02 -19.83 -16.31
CA ASN A 637 -17.13 -20.86 -16.86
C ASN A 637 -17.82 -22.20 -17.15
N GLU A 638 -19.09 -22.35 -16.78
CA GLU A 638 -19.86 -23.60 -16.93
C GLU A 638 -21.26 -23.31 -17.49
N LEU A 639 -21.36 -23.16 -18.82
CA LEU A 639 -22.61 -22.93 -19.55
C LEU A 639 -23.77 -23.87 -19.13
N ASP A 640 -23.46 -25.14 -18.85
CA ASP A 640 -24.46 -26.11 -18.42
C ASP A 640 -24.94 -25.87 -16.99
N ALA A 641 -24.06 -25.42 -16.09
CA ALA A 641 -24.44 -25.03 -14.73
C ALA A 641 -25.32 -23.78 -14.75
N LEU A 642 -25.02 -22.80 -15.61
CA LEU A 642 -25.85 -21.62 -15.82
C LEU A 642 -27.23 -21.97 -16.38
N ARG A 643 -27.30 -22.87 -17.39
CA ARG A 643 -28.59 -23.37 -17.90
C ARG A 643 -29.40 -24.05 -16.81
N ALA A 644 -28.77 -24.94 -16.03
CA ALA A 644 -29.45 -25.63 -14.94
C ALA A 644 -29.97 -24.66 -13.87
N LEU A 645 -29.22 -23.59 -13.58
CA LEU A 645 -29.66 -22.53 -12.69
C LEU A 645 -30.86 -21.76 -13.26
N LEU A 646 -30.82 -21.36 -14.53
CA LEU A 646 -31.93 -20.66 -15.18
C LEU A 646 -33.21 -21.51 -15.21
N THR A 647 -33.11 -22.80 -15.53
CA THR A 647 -34.24 -23.73 -15.43
C THR A 647 -34.79 -23.82 -14.01
N LYS A 648 -33.91 -23.88 -13.00
CA LYS A 648 -34.32 -23.89 -11.59
C LYS A 648 -35.05 -22.59 -11.19
N ILE A 649 -34.57 -21.45 -11.69
CA ILE A 649 -35.19 -20.13 -11.46
C ILE A 649 -36.56 -20.07 -12.15
N ASP A 650 -36.67 -20.57 -13.38
CA ASP A 650 -37.92 -20.63 -14.15
C ASP A 650 -38.98 -21.48 -13.43
N ASP A 651 -38.62 -22.71 -13.04
CA ASP A 651 -39.49 -23.60 -12.25
C ASP A 651 -39.96 -22.94 -10.95
N ALA A 652 -39.07 -22.21 -10.26
CA ALA A 652 -39.39 -21.50 -9.04
C ALA A 652 -40.31 -20.29 -9.29
N ALA A 653 -40.08 -19.57 -10.38
CA ALA A 653 -40.90 -18.42 -10.79
C ALA A 653 -42.33 -18.86 -11.13
N GLN A 654 -42.48 -19.98 -11.84
CA GLN A 654 -43.77 -20.60 -12.12
C GLN A 654 -44.49 -21.03 -10.82
N GLN A 655 -43.79 -21.71 -9.90
CA GLN A 655 -44.35 -22.16 -8.61
C GLN A 655 -44.74 -21.03 -7.66
N ALA A 656 -44.11 -19.86 -7.78
CA ALA A 656 -44.42 -18.67 -6.99
C ALA A 656 -45.35 -17.69 -7.72
N ASN A 657 -45.71 -17.96 -8.98
CA ASN A 657 -46.46 -17.08 -9.86
C ASN A 657 -45.84 -15.66 -9.99
N VAL A 658 -44.53 -15.61 -10.22
CA VAL A 658 -43.75 -14.38 -10.40
C VAL A 658 -43.06 -14.36 -11.77
N ARG A 659 -42.55 -13.20 -12.16
CA ARG A 659 -41.59 -13.05 -13.27
C ARG A 659 -40.23 -12.67 -12.71
N VAL A 660 -39.16 -13.05 -13.40
CA VAL A 660 -37.78 -12.85 -12.97
C VAL A 660 -37.00 -12.06 -14.01
N LEU A 661 -36.36 -10.98 -13.57
CA LEU A 661 -35.29 -10.32 -14.32
C LEU A 661 -33.96 -10.90 -13.85
N PHE A 662 -33.26 -11.59 -14.75
CA PHE A 662 -32.00 -12.25 -14.43
C PHE A 662 -30.81 -11.43 -14.93
N GLN A 663 -29.84 -11.17 -14.07
CA GLN A 663 -28.60 -10.49 -14.44
C GLN A 663 -27.38 -11.26 -13.92
N ARG A 664 -26.34 -11.30 -14.74
CA ARG A 664 -25.03 -11.78 -14.34
C ARG A 664 -24.17 -10.59 -13.95
N GLU A 665 -23.39 -10.75 -12.88
CA GLU A 665 -22.32 -9.82 -12.57
C GLU A 665 -21.37 -9.73 -13.78
N ARG A 666 -20.77 -8.56 -13.98
CA ARG A 666 -19.80 -8.34 -15.06
C ARG A 666 -18.43 -8.78 -14.55
N VAL A 667 -17.72 -9.61 -15.32
CA VAL A 667 -16.27 -9.76 -15.15
C VAL A 667 -15.63 -8.55 -15.83
N ASP A 668 -15.10 -7.62 -15.04
CA ASP A 668 -14.51 -6.38 -15.55
C ASP A 668 -13.18 -6.59 -16.34
N ASP A 669 -12.79 -7.81 -16.70
CA ASP A 669 -11.55 -8.13 -17.44
C ASP A 669 -11.61 -7.80 -18.94
N SER A 670 -12.73 -7.30 -19.46
CA SER A 670 -12.90 -6.96 -20.88
C SER A 670 -13.57 -5.60 -21.09
N ASP A 671 -12.79 -4.52 -21.09
CA ASP A 671 -13.22 -3.25 -21.70
C ASP A 671 -12.51 -3.04 -23.03
N SER A 672 -13.26 -3.39 -24.06
CA SER A 672 -13.32 -2.71 -25.36
C SER A 672 -13.89 -1.29 -25.21
N ASP A 673 -13.25 -0.42 -24.40
CA ASP A 673 -13.55 1.03 -24.38
C ASP A 673 -12.41 1.86 -25.00
N SER A 674 -11.51 1.21 -25.74
CA SER A 674 -10.82 1.87 -26.85
C SER A 674 -11.87 2.17 -27.91
N GLY A 675 -12.30 3.43 -28.02
CA GLY A 675 -13.32 3.92 -28.95
C GLY A 675 -12.99 3.76 -30.44
N GLY A 676 -12.84 2.52 -30.89
CA GLY A 676 -12.91 2.10 -32.27
C GLY A 676 -14.16 1.23 -32.44
N ASP A 677 -14.84 1.40 -33.57
CA ASP A 677 -16.03 0.66 -34.00
C ASP A 677 -15.72 -0.82 -34.32
N ASP A 678 -15.02 -1.52 -33.43
CA ASP A 678 -14.64 -2.91 -33.61
C ASP A 678 -15.69 -3.80 -32.91
N GLU A 679 -16.69 -4.26 -33.69
CA GLU A 679 -17.77 -5.18 -33.31
C GLU A 679 -17.28 -6.59 -32.85
N SER A 680 -15.98 -6.76 -32.61
CA SER A 680 -15.31 -8.06 -32.46
C SER A 680 -14.84 -8.39 -31.04
N ALA A 681 -15.21 -7.60 -30.02
CA ALA A 681 -15.04 -8.02 -28.63
C ALA A 681 -16.03 -9.16 -28.33
N GLU A 682 -15.52 -10.39 -28.15
CA GLU A 682 -16.30 -11.58 -27.79
C GLU A 682 -17.06 -11.34 -26.46
N ARG A 683 -18.26 -10.75 -26.54
CA ARG A 683 -19.24 -10.76 -25.45
C ARG A 683 -19.45 -12.22 -25.03
N ALA A 684 -19.43 -12.51 -23.73
CA ALA A 684 -19.79 -13.84 -23.22
C ALA A 684 -21.09 -14.29 -23.92
N PRO A 685 -21.13 -15.48 -24.53
CA PRO A 685 -22.20 -15.86 -25.44
C PRO A 685 -23.55 -15.71 -24.73
N TRP A 686 -24.42 -14.87 -25.29
CA TRP A 686 -25.81 -14.79 -24.90
C TRP A 686 -26.39 -16.20 -24.97
N LEU A 687 -26.85 -16.72 -23.84
CA LEU A 687 -27.44 -18.06 -23.80
C LEU A 687 -28.76 -18.09 -24.59
N CYS A 688 -29.35 -16.91 -24.84
CA CYS A 688 -30.65 -16.71 -25.47
C CYS A 688 -31.71 -17.62 -24.81
N TYR A 689 -31.71 -17.66 -23.48
CA TYR A 689 -32.67 -18.45 -22.71
C TYR A 689 -34.07 -17.87 -22.93
N GLN A 690 -34.96 -18.65 -23.55
CA GLN A 690 -36.34 -18.23 -23.84
C GLN A 690 -37.27 -18.80 -22.80
N SER A 691 -37.95 -17.92 -22.07
CA SER A 691 -38.93 -18.26 -21.04
C SER A 691 -39.99 -17.17 -20.92
N ASP A 692 -41.22 -17.56 -20.61
CA ASP A 692 -42.31 -16.62 -20.30
C ASP A 692 -42.19 -16.02 -18.88
N HIS A 693 -41.33 -16.60 -18.05
CA HIS A 693 -41.12 -16.24 -16.65
C HIS A 693 -39.76 -15.64 -16.35
N VAL A 694 -38.75 -15.84 -17.21
CA VAL A 694 -37.38 -15.34 -16.99
C VAL A 694 -36.91 -14.49 -18.17
N TYR A 695 -36.41 -13.29 -17.90
CA TYR A 695 -35.81 -12.40 -18.88
C TYR A 695 -34.38 -12.02 -18.47
N GLU A 696 -33.41 -12.40 -19.29
CA GLU A 696 -32.00 -12.06 -19.08
C GLU A 696 -31.74 -10.61 -19.54
N VAL A 697 -31.14 -9.79 -18.67
CA VAL A 697 -30.68 -8.43 -18.99
C VAL A 697 -29.15 -8.39 -19.11
N ASP A 698 -28.66 -7.41 -19.86
CA ASP A 698 -27.22 -7.18 -20.04
C ASP A 698 -26.50 -6.96 -18.70
N ALA A 699 -25.25 -7.45 -18.61
CA ALA A 699 -24.44 -7.30 -17.40
C ALA A 699 -24.14 -5.84 -17.04
N ASP A 700 -24.17 -4.93 -18.02
CA ASP A 700 -24.02 -3.48 -17.84
C ASP A 700 -25.36 -2.74 -17.68
N PHE A 701 -26.48 -3.45 -17.65
CA PHE A 701 -27.80 -2.86 -17.42
C PHE A 701 -27.85 -2.19 -16.04
N SER A 702 -28.46 -1.02 -15.99
CA SER A 702 -28.45 -0.17 -14.79
C SER A 702 -29.28 -0.80 -13.68
N PHE A 703 -28.64 -1.08 -12.54
CA PHE A 703 -29.34 -1.64 -11.38
C PHE A 703 -30.44 -0.70 -10.87
N ASP A 704 -30.18 0.62 -10.84
CA ASP A 704 -31.18 1.65 -10.53
C ASP A 704 -32.40 1.60 -11.49
N ALA A 705 -32.21 1.31 -12.78
CA ALA A 705 -33.32 1.10 -13.72
C ALA A 705 -34.12 -0.17 -13.37
N ILE A 706 -33.46 -1.26 -12.99
CA ILE A 706 -34.09 -2.52 -12.58
C ILE A 706 -34.93 -2.32 -11.32
N LEU A 707 -34.39 -1.63 -10.30
CA LEU A 707 -35.07 -1.37 -9.03
C LEU A 707 -36.42 -0.67 -9.22
N ARG A 708 -36.58 0.18 -10.24
CA ARG A 708 -37.87 0.83 -10.55
C ARG A 708 -38.96 -0.12 -11.06
N LYS A 709 -38.61 -1.34 -11.47
CA LYS A 709 -39.52 -2.29 -12.13
C LYS A 709 -39.74 -3.58 -11.33
N VAL A 710 -39.00 -3.79 -10.25
CA VAL A 710 -39.11 -5.01 -9.42
C VAL A 710 -39.74 -4.74 -8.07
N ARG A 711 -40.35 -5.78 -7.49
CA ARG A 711 -40.95 -5.75 -6.15
C ARG A 711 -39.95 -6.15 -5.07
N ALA A 712 -39.02 -7.05 -5.37
CA ALA A 712 -37.99 -7.54 -4.47
C ALA A 712 -36.73 -7.94 -5.24
N VAL A 713 -35.62 -8.14 -4.53
CA VAL A 713 -34.32 -8.48 -5.11
C VAL A 713 -33.71 -9.72 -4.47
N VAL A 714 -33.14 -10.59 -5.30
CA VAL A 714 -32.21 -11.65 -4.93
C VAL A 714 -30.86 -11.31 -5.57
N HIS A 715 -29.79 -11.17 -4.80
CA HIS A 715 -28.49 -10.77 -5.35
C HIS A 715 -27.32 -11.34 -4.55
N TRP A 716 -26.11 -11.30 -5.11
CA TRP A 716 -24.93 -11.90 -4.48
C TRP A 716 -24.48 -11.22 -3.18
N GLY A 717 -24.99 -10.03 -2.83
CA GLY A 717 -24.79 -9.44 -1.50
C GLY A 717 -23.62 -8.48 -1.41
N ASP A 718 -23.27 -7.86 -2.54
CA ASP A 718 -22.42 -6.68 -2.53
C ASP A 718 -23.03 -5.57 -1.66
N PRO A 719 -22.27 -4.91 -0.77
CA PRO A 719 -22.80 -3.85 0.09
C PRO A 719 -23.50 -2.72 -0.68
N GLY A 720 -23.01 -2.36 -1.87
CA GLY A 720 -23.59 -1.29 -2.66
C GLY A 720 -24.93 -1.64 -3.26
N MET A 721 -25.05 -2.84 -3.84
CA MET A 721 -26.34 -3.34 -4.34
C MET A 721 -27.37 -3.52 -3.22
N LEU A 722 -26.92 -4.03 -2.07
CA LEU A 722 -27.76 -4.19 -0.89
C LEU A 722 -28.32 -2.84 -0.46
N ALA A 723 -27.46 -1.83 -0.34
CA ALA A 723 -27.85 -0.50 0.09
C ALA A 723 -28.75 0.21 -0.93
N ASP A 724 -28.46 0.11 -2.23
CA ASP A 724 -29.32 0.65 -3.29
C ASP A 724 -30.70 -0.03 -3.33
N GLY A 725 -30.75 -1.35 -3.13
CA GLY A 725 -32.00 -2.10 -3.06
C GLY A 725 -32.87 -1.68 -1.87
N LEU A 726 -32.27 -1.57 -0.68
CA LEU A 726 -32.96 -1.15 0.53
C LEU A 726 -33.38 0.33 0.47
N ALA A 727 -32.53 1.21 -0.06
CA ALA A 727 -32.87 2.61 -0.30
C ALA A 727 -34.06 2.76 -1.28
N ALA A 728 -34.18 1.85 -2.25
CA ALA A 728 -35.32 1.79 -3.17
C ALA A 728 -36.56 1.07 -2.59
N GLY A 729 -36.54 0.69 -1.32
CA GLY A 729 -37.67 0.04 -0.66
C GLY A 729 -37.90 -1.42 -1.10
N LYS A 730 -36.85 -2.14 -1.48
CA LYS A 730 -36.94 -3.52 -1.99
C LYS A 730 -36.53 -4.55 -0.94
N PRO A 731 -37.44 -5.46 -0.54
CA PRO A 731 -37.06 -6.64 0.24
C PRO A 731 -35.93 -7.42 -0.44
N THR A 732 -34.97 -7.87 0.36
CA THR A 732 -33.71 -8.44 -0.14
C THR A 732 -33.50 -9.88 0.32
N CYS A 733 -33.10 -10.75 -0.60
CA CYS A 733 -32.49 -12.04 -0.30
C CYS A 733 -31.06 -12.04 -0.86
N VAL A 734 -30.10 -12.48 -0.05
CA VAL A 734 -28.72 -12.60 -0.51
C VAL A 734 -28.46 -14.04 -0.94
N CYS A 735 -27.77 -14.22 -2.06
CA CYS A 735 -27.24 -15.51 -2.50
C CYS A 735 -25.71 -15.58 -2.34
N PRO A 736 -25.22 -15.75 -1.09
CA PRO A 736 -23.82 -15.52 -0.76
C PRO A 736 -22.91 -16.66 -1.23
N GLN A 737 -21.70 -16.28 -1.62
CA GLN A 737 -20.57 -17.16 -1.93
C GLN A 737 -19.34 -16.82 -1.08
N LEU A 738 -19.22 -15.55 -0.70
CA LEU A 738 -18.10 -15.01 0.07
C LEU A 738 -18.54 -14.67 1.50
N SER A 739 -17.61 -14.71 2.45
CA SER A 739 -17.90 -14.38 3.86
C SER A 739 -18.47 -12.97 4.07
N THR A 740 -18.03 -11.98 3.29
CA THR A 740 -18.60 -10.62 3.33
C THR A 740 -20.05 -10.58 2.85
N GLN A 741 -20.43 -11.42 1.88
CA GLN A 741 -21.80 -11.51 1.39
C GLN A 741 -22.70 -12.20 2.42
N TYR A 742 -22.17 -13.19 3.15
CA TYR A 742 -22.89 -13.76 4.30
C TYR A 742 -23.07 -12.73 5.42
N PHE A 743 -22.06 -11.91 5.70
CA PHE A 743 -22.19 -10.79 6.65
C PHE A 743 -23.33 -9.86 6.23
N SER A 744 -23.33 -9.40 4.98
CA SER A 744 -24.41 -8.60 4.37
C SER A 744 -25.80 -9.25 4.57
N ALA A 745 -25.92 -10.54 4.27
CA ALA A 745 -27.17 -11.28 4.45
C ALA A 745 -27.66 -11.26 5.90
N SER A 746 -26.73 -11.50 6.83
CA SER A 746 -27.00 -11.60 8.25
C SER A 746 -27.44 -10.26 8.84
N VAL A 747 -26.83 -9.18 8.38
CA VAL A 747 -27.22 -7.81 8.72
C VAL A 747 -28.64 -7.52 8.25
N CYS A 748 -29.02 -7.88 7.02
CA CYS A 748 -30.40 -7.71 6.52
C CYS A 748 -31.43 -8.50 7.33
N VAL A 749 -31.13 -9.76 7.67
CA VAL A 749 -32.02 -10.61 8.46
C VAL A 749 -32.20 -10.04 9.87
N LYS A 750 -31.10 -9.61 10.52
CA LYS A 750 -31.14 -8.97 11.84
C LYS A 750 -32.00 -7.71 11.85
N ALA A 751 -31.85 -6.88 10.82
CA ALA A 751 -32.63 -5.65 10.67
C ALA A 751 -34.09 -5.90 10.25
N GLY A 752 -34.49 -7.15 9.96
CA GLY A 752 -35.87 -7.48 9.56
C GLY A 752 -36.26 -6.97 8.18
N VAL A 753 -35.28 -6.69 7.31
CA VAL A 753 -35.45 -6.10 5.97
C VAL A 753 -35.04 -7.05 4.84
N GLY A 754 -34.62 -8.26 5.20
CA GLY A 754 -34.35 -9.33 4.25
C GLY A 754 -34.70 -10.70 4.82
N VAL A 755 -34.74 -11.68 3.92
CA VAL A 755 -35.01 -13.08 4.24
C VAL A 755 -33.71 -13.86 4.41
N ALA A 756 -33.78 -15.06 5.00
CA ALA A 756 -32.63 -15.94 5.13
C ALA A 756 -31.93 -16.16 3.76
N PRO A 757 -30.58 -16.12 3.71
CA PRO A 757 -29.82 -16.27 2.47
C PRO A 757 -30.09 -17.63 1.79
N ILE A 758 -29.94 -17.65 0.47
CA ILE A 758 -30.15 -18.85 -0.34
C ILE A 758 -28.87 -19.26 -1.09
N ARG A 759 -28.45 -20.51 -0.92
CA ARG A 759 -27.34 -21.08 -1.70
C ARG A 759 -27.87 -21.66 -3.01
N LEU A 760 -27.71 -20.91 -4.10
CA LEU A 760 -28.23 -21.29 -5.41
C LEU A 760 -27.67 -22.61 -5.95
N GLN A 761 -26.44 -22.99 -5.55
CA GLN A 761 -25.86 -24.29 -5.93
C GLN A 761 -26.59 -25.48 -5.32
N SER A 762 -27.05 -25.37 -4.07
CA SER A 762 -27.61 -26.50 -3.31
C SER A 762 -29.13 -26.45 -3.11
N CYS A 763 -29.79 -25.33 -3.38
CA CYS A 763 -31.24 -25.20 -3.21
C CYS A 763 -32.04 -25.94 -4.30
N SER A 764 -33.24 -26.39 -3.95
CA SER A 764 -34.26 -26.85 -4.90
C SER A 764 -35.04 -25.66 -5.49
N SER A 765 -35.84 -25.91 -6.54
CA SER A 765 -36.77 -24.90 -7.07
C SER A 765 -37.88 -24.56 -6.08
N ALA A 766 -38.30 -25.52 -5.24
CA ALA A 766 -39.28 -25.29 -4.18
C ALA A 766 -38.74 -24.35 -3.08
N ASP A 767 -37.47 -24.50 -2.69
CA ASP A 767 -36.81 -23.60 -1.73
C ASP A 767 -36.74 -22.17 -2.26
N LEU A 768 -36.38 -22.02 -3.55
CA LEU A 768 -36.31 -20.71 -4.20
C LEU A 768 -37.71 -20.08 -4.36
N ALA A 769 -38.72 -20.88 -4.71
CA ALA A 769 -40.11 -20.43 -4.77
C ALA A 769 -40.63 -19.98 -3.40
N ALA A 770 -40.24 -20.66 -2.32
CA ALA A 770 -40.56 -20.24 -0.96
C ALA A 770 -39.94 -18.87 -0.66
N LYS A 771 -38.67 -18.65 -1.02
CA LYS A 771 -38.01 -17.34 -0.87
C LYS A 771 -38.68 -16.24 -1.69
N PHE A 772 -39.12 -16.52 -2.90
CA PHE A 772 -39.90 -15.55 -3.69
C PHE A 772 -41.20 -15.15 -3.00
N ARG A 773 -41.91 -16.09 -2.37
CA ARG A 773 -43.13 -15.77 -1.60
C ARG A 773 -42.82 -14.98 -0.33
N GLU A 774 -41.77 -15.36 0.41
CA GLU A 774 -41.32 -14.61 1.60
C GLU A 774 -40.94 -13.16 1.25
N LEU A 775 -40.26 -12.94 0.12
CA LEU A 775 -39.89 -11.61 -0.35
C LEU A 775 -41.07 -10.72 -0.76
N LEU A 776 -42.22 -11.33 -1.05
CA LEU A 776 -43.46 -10.63 -1.39
C LEU A 776 -44.38 -10.43 -0.16
N ASP A 777 -43.93 -10.83 1.03
CA ASP A 777 -44.65 -10.61 2.26
C ASP A 777 -44.86 -9.11 2.53
N VAL A 778 -46.08 -8.77 2.98
CA VAL A 778 -46.51 -7.38 3.14
C VAL A 778 -45.81 -6.72 4.32
N GLU A 779 -45.64 -7.44 5.44
CA GLU A 779 -44.97 -6.89 6.64
C GLU A 779 -43.49 -6.64 6.36
N LEU A 780 -42.83 -7.55 5.63
CA LEU A 780 -41.45 -7.34 5.18
C LEU A 780 -41.34 -6.11 4.28
N ALA A 781 -42.25 -5.94 3.33
CA ALA A 781 -42.25 -4.77 2.45
C ALA A 781 -42.48 -3.45 3.21
N GLU A 782 -43.36 -3.44 4.22
CA GLU A 782 -43.60 -2.27 5.07
C GLU A 782 -42.36 -1.89 5.88
N ARG A 783 -41.69 -2.86 6.54
CA ARG A 783 -40.44 -2.63 7.27
C ARG A 783 -39.34 -2.06 6.38
N VAL A 784 -39.20 -2.60 5.16
CA VAL A 784 -38.20 -2.11 4.21
C VAL A 784 -38.53 -0.70 3.73
N MET A 785 -39.81 -0.37 3.53
CA MET A 785 -40.24 0.99 3.16
C MET A 785 -39.99 2.00 4.29
N GLU A 786 -40.21 1.62 5.55
CA GLU A 786 -39.86 2.45 6.69
C GLU A 786 -38.35 2.72 6.75
N LEU A 787 -37.54 1.66 6.59
CA LEU A 787 -36.08 1.79 6.52
C LEU A 787 -35.65 2.67 5.33
N ALA A 788 -36.27 2.51 4.15
CA ALA A 788 -35.97 3.31 2.97
C ALA A 788 -36.11 4.81 3.23
N GLY A 789 -37.08 5.22 4.07
CA GLY A 789 -37.25 6.61 4.49
C GLY A 789 -36.09 7.20 5.30
N THR A 790 -35.19 6.36 5.81
CA THR A 790 -33.98 6.79 6.55
C THR A 790 -32.78 7.02 5.64
N PHE A 791 -32.86 6.63 4.37
CA PHE A 791 -31.78 6.85 3.41
C PHE A 791 -31.84 8.28 2.86
N SER A 792 -30.72 8.99 2.97
CA SER A 792 -30.55 10.33 2.39
C SER A 792 -29.18 10.41 1.73
N ASN A 793 -29.16 10.32 0.39
CA ASN A 793 -27.91 10.29 -0.36
C ASN A 793 -27.06 11.55 -0.15
N ASN A 794 -27.71 12.73 -0.15
CA ASN A 794 -27.00 14.00 0.01
C ASN A 794 -26.49 14.17 1.44
N GLU A 795 -27.31 13.90 2.44
CA GLU A 795 -26.91 13.99 3.85
C GLU A 795 -25.78 13.01 4.17
N ALA A 796 -25.85 11.77 3.66
CA ALA A 796 -24.78 10.80 3.85
C ALA A 796 -23.46 11.22 3.16
N LEU A 797 -23.54 11.86 2.00
CA LEU A 797 -22.38 12.41 1.31
C LEU A 797 -21.77 13.60 2.08
N GLU A 798 -22.60 14.51 2.61
CA GLU A 798 -22.15 15.60 3.47
C GLU A 798 -21.51 15.06 4.75
N ASN A 799 -22.14 14.09 5.43
CA ASN A 799 -21.61 13.45 6.62
C ASN A 799 -20.22 12.82 6.36
N ALA A 800 -20.01 12.23 5.19
CA ALA A 800 -18.70 11.67 4.82
C ALA A 800 -17.64 12.76 4.63
N ALA A 801 -17.98 13.87 3.99
CA ALA A 801 -17.07 15.01 3.82
C ALA A 801 -16.77 15.69 5.18
N GLU A 802 -17.79 15.89 6.02
CA GLU A 802 -17.64 16.41 7.37
C GLU A 802 -16.78 15.51 8.25
N ALA A 803 -16.98 14.19 8.20
CA ALA A 803 -16.15 13.24 8.94
C ALA A 803 -14.67 13.32 8.52
N PHE A 804 -14.40 13.54 7.24
CA PHE A 804 -13.04 13.79 6.75
C PHE A 804 -12.49 15.12 7.31
N TYR A 805 -13.24 16.21 7.16
CA TYR A 805 -12.78 17.53 7.61
C TYR A 805 -12.62 17.65 9.13
N ALA A 806 -13.50 17.02 9.91
CA ALA A 806 -13.45 17.01 11.37
C ALA A 806 -12.22 16.29 11.94
N ASN A 807 -11.61 15.40 11.15
CA ASN A 807 -10.39 14.70 11.51
C ASN A 807 -9.12 15.31 10.89
N LEU A 808 -9.24 16.46 10.19
CA LEU A 808 -8.06 17.18 9.72
C LEU A 808 -7.34 17.89 10.86
N PRO A 809 -6.00 17.80 10.91
CA PRO A 809 -5.18 18.56 11.84
C PRO A 809 -5.00 20.02 11.37
N LEU A 810 -6.11 20.76 11.17
CA LEU A 810 -6.10 22.10 10.58
C LEU A 810 -5.07 23.05 11.21
N PRO A 811 -4.94 23.16 12.56
CA PRO A 811 -3.95 24.03 13.18
C PRO A 811 -2.51 23.71 12.76
N ALA A 812 -2.20 22.44 12.52
CA ALA A 812 -0.88 22.01 12.04
C ALA A 812 -0.73 22.14 10.52
N MET A 813 -1.81 22.29 9.75
CA MET A 813 -1.73 22.35 8.29
C MET A 813 -1.62 23.77 7.74
N VAL A 814 -2.19 24.75 8.42
CA VAL A 814 -2.35 26.12 7.90
C VAL A 814 -1.10 26.99 8.12
N CYS A 815 -0.93 27.99 7.26
CA CYS A 815 0.09 29.01 7.38
C CYS A 815 -0.28 30.04 8.46
N ASP A 816 0.69 30.43 9.28
CA ASP A 816 0.49 31.41 10.37
C ASP A 816 0.22 32.83 9.86
N LEU A 817 0.57 33.15 8.60
CA LEU A 817 0.31 34.44 7.97
C LEU A 817 -1.01 34.48 7.19
N ASP A 818 -1.53 33.33 6.76
CA ASP A 818 -2.83 33.19 6.09
C ASP A 818 -3.38 31.78 6.27
N GLU A 819 -4.40 31.69 7.11
CA GLU A 819 -5.06 30.44 7.48
C GLU A 819 -5.73 29.73 6.29
N ARG A 820 -5.93 30.42 5.15
CA ARG A 820 -6.50 29.84 3.93
C ARG A 820 -5.49 29.05 3.11
N LYS A 821 -4.20 29.13 3.45
CA LYS A 821 -3.09 28.53 2.72
C LYS A 821 -2.40 27.46 3.56
N LEU A 822 -1.98 26.39 2.90
CA LEU A 822 -1.19 25.34 3.54
C LEU A 822 0.23 25.80 3.83
N ALA A 823 0.73 25.44 5.01
CA ALA A 823 2.13 25.59 5.36
C ALA A 823 3.01 24.58 4.61
N ARG A 824 4.16 25.06 4.13
CA ARG A 824 5.12 24.30 3.31
C ARG A 824 6.55 24.45 3.79
N VAL A 825 6.86 25.58 4.42
CA VAL A 825 8.16 25.93 4.95
C VAL A 825 8.01 26.23 6.42
N TYR A 826 8.93 25.72 7.23
CA TYR A 826 9.05 26.08 8.63
C TYR A 826 10.28 26.94 8.80
N ASP A 827 10.04 28.14 9.32
CA ASP A 827 11.06 29.09 9.70
C ASP A 827 11.44 28.82 11.16
N SER A 828 12.60 28.20 11.39
CA SER A 828 13.06 27.86 12.74
C SER A 828 13.46 29.08 13.57
N PHE A 829 13.88 30.17 12.91
CA PHE A 829 14.36 31.38 13.59
C PHE A 829 13.20 32.15 14.22
N TYR A 830 12.11 32.33 13.46
CA TYR A 830 10.91 33.00 13.95
C TYR A 830 9.85 32.03 14.50
N ASP A 831 10.07 30.72 14.37
CA ASP A 831 9.12 29.67 14.76
C ASP A 831 7.75 29.89 14.09
N LEU A 832 7.77 29.97 12.74
CA LEU A 832 6.61 30.25 11.91
C LEU A 832 6.42 29.20 10.80
N LYS A 833 5.18 28.79 10.59
CA LYS A 833 4.74 27.95 9.48
C LYS A 833 4.27 28.82 8.32
N LEU A 834 4.97 28.73 7.18
CA LEU A 834 4.77 29.61 6.04
C LEU A 834 4.32 28.82 4.82
N SER A 835 3.33 29.34 4.09
CA SER A 835 3.05 28.92 2.71
C SER A 835 4.18 29.38 1.78
N PHE A 836 4.26 28.84 0.57
CA PHE A 836 5.30 29.30 -0.38
C PHE A 836 5.14 30.78 -0.73
N GLU A 837 3.90 31.25 -0.88
CA GLU A 837 3.56 32.64 -1.15
C GLU A 837 3.98 33.56 0.01
N ALA A 838 3.62 33.19 1.23
CA ALA A 838 3.99 33.91 2.45
C ALA A 838 5.51 33.97 2.62
N TYR A 839 6.18 32.82 2.46
CA TYR A 839 7.64 32.70 2.54
C TYR A 839 8.36 33.64 1.59
N LEU A 840 7.94 33.67 0.31
CA LEU A 840 8.52 34.56 -0.69
C LEU A 840 8.24 36.04 -0.39
N ALA A 841 7.06 36.37 0.12
CA ALA A 841 6.67 37.74 0.45
C ALA A 841 7.51 38.36 1.59
N VAL A 842 7.86 37.56 2.59
CA VAL A 842 8.57 38.02 3.80
C VAL A 842 10.08 37.82 3.72
N ARG A 843 10.59 37.15 2.68
CA ARG A 843 12.02 36.85 2.51
C ARG A 843 12.95 38.06 2.68
N SER A 844 12.54 39.24 2.23
CA SER A 844 13.32 40.48 2.35
C SER A 844 13.29 41.12 3.74
N LEU A 845 12.34 40.72 4.59
CA LEU A 845 12.16 41.24 5.95
C LEU A 845 12.81 40.35 7.01
N ARG A 846 13.31 39.17 6.64
CA ARG A 846 13.92 38.21 7.56
C ARG A 846 15.38 38.56 7.80
N GLU A 847 15.83 38.39 9.04
CA GLU A 847 17.20 38.71 9.46
C GLU A 847 18.22 37.62 9.09
N HIS A 848 17.76 36.43 8.69
CA HIS A 848 18.61 35.30 8.31
C HIS A 848 18.45 34.93 6.83
N ASN A 849 19.47 34.28 6.28
CA ASN A 849 19.56 33.94 4.85
C ASN A 849 18.74 32.70 4.44
N GLY A 850 17.95 32.13 5.35
CA GLY A 850 17.14 30.93 5.12
C GLY A 850 17.89 29.60 5.15
N ALA A 851 19.18 29.58 5.54
CA ALA A 851 19.97 28.34 5.60
C ALA A 851 19.44 27.30 6.62
N GLU A 852 18.63 27.74 7.58
CA GLU A 852 18.02 26.90 8.61
C GLU A 852 16.56 26.53 8.29
N ASP A 853 16.01 27.01 7.17
CA ASP A 853 14.62 26.72 6.80
C ASP A 853 14.46 25.25 6.49
N VAL A 854 13.35 24.66 6.94
CA VAL A 854 13.07 23.23 6.73
C VAL A 854 11.75 23.07 6.01
N SER A 855 11.65 22.05 5.16
CA SER A 855 10.36 21.66 4.61
C SER A 855 9.41 21.26 5.73
N TYR A 856 8.27 21.91 5.76
CA TYR A 856 7.27 21.67 6.78
C TYR A 856 6.38 20.48 6.39
N ARG A 857 6.13 19.62 7.38
CA ARG A 857 5.22 18.48 7.30
C ARG A 857 4.28 18.61 8.48
N PRO A 858 2.95 18.64 8.31
CA PRO A 858 2.04 18.85 9.45
C PRO A 858 2.09 17.71 10.47
N LEU A 859 2.29 16.47 10.01
CA LEU A 859 2.24 15.28 10.85
C LEU A 859 3.56 14.50 10.87
N HIS A 860 3.86 13.95 12.05
CA HIS A 860 4.94 13.00 12.28
C HIS A 860 4.39 11.67 12.80
N TYR A 861 4.66 10.61 12.04
CA TYR A 861 4.29 9.24 12.38
C TYR A 861 5.49 8.51 12.98
N ASP A 862 5.54 8.44 14.32
CA ASP A 862 6.65 7.82 15.07
C ASP A 862 6.53 6.29 15.19
N GLY A 863 5.40 5.74 14.74
CA GLY A 863 5.13 4.31 14.74
C GLY A 863 4.72 3.73 16.09
N LYS A 864 4.51 4.55 17.13
CA LYS A 864 4.20 4.10 18.50
C LYS A 864 2.88 4.65 19.05
N GLY A 865 2.03 5.19 18.19
CA GLY A 865 0.73 5.76 18.55
C GLY A 865 0.16 6.65 17.44
N PRO A 866 -0.88 7.42 17.74
CA PRO A 866 -1.44 8.42 16.84
C PRO A 866 -0.39 9.41 16.33
N PRO A 867 -0.53 9.92 15.09
CA PRO A 867 0.39 10.90 14.53
C PRO A 867 0.46 12.15 15.39
N LYS A 868 1.67 12.67 15.57
CA LYS A 868 1.92 13.89 16.35
C LYS A 868 2.09 15.08 15.42
N TYR A 869 1.76 16.27 15.89
CA TYR A 869 2.11 17.50 15.17
C TYR A 869 3.63 17.61 15.05
N SER A 870 4.09 17.87 13.83
CA SER A 870 5.53 17.97 13.57
C SER A 870 6.07 19.28 14.15
N LEU A 871 7.11 19.12 14.98
CA LEU A 871 7.89 20.14 15.66
C LEU A 871 7.22 20.78 16.90
N ARG A 872 8.03 20.79 17.96
CA ARG A 872 7.68 21.02 19.37
C ARG A 872 7.34 22.48 19.62
N GLY A 873 6.19 22.73 20.23
CA GLY A 873 6.00 23.97 21.00
C GLY A 873 4.93 24.95 20.51
N ILE A 874 3.87 24.51 19.82
CA ILE A 874 2.64 25.33 19.77
C ILE A 874 2.10 25.44 21.21
N ARG A 875 2.50 26.49 21.92
CA ARG A 875 1.98 26.84 23.25
C ARG A 875 0.48 27.09 23.10
N GLY A 876 -0.34 26.15 23.58
CA GLY A 876 -1.79 26.32 23.66
C GLY A 876 -2.64 25.15 23.16
N GLU A 877 -2.09 24.14 22.47
CA GLU A 877 -2.90 23.02 21.98
C GLU A 877 -2.60 21.72 22.73
N MET A 878 -3.66 21.24 23.40
CA MET A 878 -3.71 20.01 24.18
C MET A 878 -3.29 18.80 23.32
N GLN A 879 -2.43 17.95 23.88
CA GLN A 879 -2.47 16.50 23.58
C GLN A 879 -3.92 16.08 23.49
N HIS A 880 -4.33 15.29 22.47
CA HIS A 880 -5.70 14.77 22.32
C HIS A 880 -6.37 14.56 23.68
N ALA A 881 -7.15 15.55 24.13
CA ALA A 881 -7.81 15.53 25.43
C ALA A 881 -9.12 14.73 25.30
N GLY A 882 -9.04 13.63 24.56
CA GLY A 882 -10.03 12.57 24.53
C GLY A 882 -10.03 11.88 25.88
N GLU A 883 -11.20 11.49 26.38
CA GLU A 883 -11.20 10.39 27.35
C GLU A 883 -10.45 9.22 26.73
N LYS A 884 -9.41 8.72 27.41
CA LYS A 884 -8.68 7.55 26.92
C LYS A 884 -9.66 6.41 26.82
N ALA A 885 -9.77 5.80 25.64
CA ALA A 885 -10.59 4.62 25.44
C ALA A 885 -10.31 3.60 26.55
N PRO A 886 -11.36 2.95 27.11
CA PRO A 886 -11.16 1.81 27.97
C PRO A 886 -10.18 0.85 27.30
N LYS A 887 -9.18 0.37 28.04
CA LYS A 887 -8.26 -0.59 27.46
C LYS A 887 -9.06 -1.86 27.16
N HIS A 888 -9.10 -2.26 25.89
CA HIS A 888 -9.38 -3.66 25.57
C HIS A 888 -8.45 -4.51 26.46
N PRO A 889 -8.95 -5.60 27.06
CA PRO A 889 -8.11 -6.46 27.86
C PRO A 889 -6.89 -6.81 27.01
N ASN A 890 -5.70 -6.56 27.54
CA ASN A 890 -4.43 -6.93 26.91
C ASN A 890 -4.30 -8.47 26.95
N ARG A 891 -5.24 -9.19 26.35
CA ARG A 891 -5.06 -10.55 25.87
C ARG A 891 -4.26 -10.39 24.60
N ALA A 892 -2.96 -10.15 24.76
CA ALA A 892 -2.05 -10.23 23.65
C ALA A 892 -2.34 -11.57 22.96
N ILE A 893 -2.72 -11.52 21.68
CA ILE A 893 -2.46 -12.63 20.77
C ILE A 893 -0.92 -12.66 20.74
N GLY A 894 -0.36 -13.33 21.74
CA GLY A 894 1.01 -13.10 22.18
C GLY A 894 2.01 -13.54 21.14
N ALA A 895 3.27 -13.22 21.39
CA ALA A 895 4.40 -13.83 20.70
C ALA A 895 4.27 -15.37 20.60
N ASP A 896 3.53 -16.01 21.52
CA ASP A 896 3.20 -17.44 21.50
C ASP A 896 2.23 -17.89 20.38
N PHE A 897 1.29 -17.04 19.95
CA PHE A 897 0.48 -17.29 18.74
C PHE A 897 1.35 -17.14 17.49
N MET A 898 2.16 -16.08 17.43
CA MET A 898 3.11 -15.86 16.33
C MET A 898 4.15 -17.00 16.24
N ALA A 899 4.59 -17.53 17.39
CA ALA A 899 5.48 -18.68 17.48
C ALA A 899 4.76 -20.00 17.13
N SER A 900 3.51 -20.21 17.56
CA SER A 900 2.72 -21.39 17.21
C SER A 900 2.32 -21.43 15.74
N PHE A 901 1.99 -20.29 15.13
CA PHE A 901 1.71 -20.18 13.70
C PHE A 901 2.99 -20.37 12.86
N ALA A 902 4.14 -19.86 13.33
CA ALA A 902 5.44 -20.16 12.75
C ALA A 902 5.81 -21.66 12.87
N ALA A 903 5.46 -22.30 13.99
CA ALA A 903 5.67 -23.73 14.21
C ALA A 903 4.76 -24.62 13.35
N LEU A 904 3.50 -24.23 13.11
CA LEU A 904 2.57 -24.90 12.21
C LEU A 904 2.95 -24.76 10.72
N GLY A 905 3.86 -23.83 10.39
CA GLY A 905 4.42 -23.62 9.04
C GLY A 905 5.66 -24.46 8.71
N HIS A 906 6.23 -25.18 9.69
CA HIS A 906 7.43 -26.00 9.51
C HIS A 906 7.12 -27.48 9.79
N GLY A 907 7.15 -28.30 8.74
CA GLY A 907 7.19 -29.76 8.90
C GLY A 907 8.39 -30.20 9.76
N PRO A 908 8.35 -31.39 10.37
CA PRO A 908 9.15 -31.76 11.55
C PRO A 908 10.66 -31.95 11.34
N ASN A 909 11.26 -31.48 10.25
CA ASN A 909 12.68 -31.73 9.93
C ASN A 909 13.47 -30.45 9.67
N THR A 910 13.38 -29.48 10.57
CA THR A 910 14.42 -28.45 10.71
C THR A 910 14.64 -28.19 12.19
N THR A 911 15.75 -28.72 12.71
CA THR A 911 16.26 -28.41 14.04
C THR A 911 16.43 -26.90 14.18
N ALA A 912 15.52 -26.29 14.95
CA ALA A 912 15.69 -24.94 15.44
C ALA A 912 16.91 -24.91 16.37
N VAL A 913 17.91 -24.10 16.02
CA VAL A 913 18.95 -23.70 16.96
C VAL A 913 18.30 -22.70 17.90
N THR A 914 17.84 -23.19 19.04
CA THR A 914 17.56 -22.40 20.24
C THR A 914 18.86 -21.75 20.71
N SER A 915 19.07 -20.48 20.39
CA SER A 915 19.93 -19.61 21.19
C SER A 915 19.04 -18.73 22.04
N ALA A 916 18.73 -19.24 23.23
CA ALA A 916 18.30 -18.42 24.35
C ALA A 916 19.43 -17.44 24.67
N ARG A 917 19.31 -16.19 24.23
CA ARG A 917 20.01 -15.07 24.85
C ARG A 917 19.02 -14.36 25.75
N THR A 918 19.14 -14.67 27.04
CA THR A 918 18.60 -13.90 28.16
C THR A 918 19.03 -12.44 27.99
N LEU A 919 18.16 -11.60 27.44
CA LEU A 919 18.33 -10.15 27.48
C LEU A 919 17.65 -9.64 28.74
N LEU A 920 18.50 -9.31 29.71
CA LEU A 920 18.17 -8.53 30.89
C LEU A 920 17.42 -7.26 30.49
N ARG A 921 16.32 -6.99 31.21
CA ARG A 921 15.62 -5.70 31.21
C ARG A 921 16.63 -4.56 31.35
N THR A 922 16.67 -3.66 30.37
CA THR A 922 17.24 -2.32 30.56
C THR A 922 16.13 -1.29 30.63
N VAL A 923 16.19 -0.55 31.73
CA VAL A 923 15.32 0.52 32.17
C VAL A 923 15.47 1.74 31.25
N SER A 924 14.37 2.50 31.16
CA SER A 924 14.29 3.86 30.61
C SER A 924 15.52 4.71 30.94
N LEU A 925 16.10 5.38 29.94
CA LEU A 925 17.12 6.40 30.16
C LEU A 925 16.66 7.72 29.54
N PHE A 926 16.62 8.72 30.41
CA PHE A 926 16.80 10.15 30.13
C PHE A 926 17.95 10.41 29.12
N PRO A 927 18.07 11.60 28.52
CA PRO A 927 19.14 11.88 27.56
C PRO A 927 20.51 11.58 28.20
N VAL A 928 21.07 10.44 27.83
CA VAL A 928 22.46 10.11 28.10
C VAL A 928 23.25 10.97 27.13
N VAL A 929 24.04 11.89 27.66
CA VAL A 929 25.22 12.39 26.96
C VAL A 929 26.01 11.14 26.61
N GLU A 930 25.98 10.73 25.35
CA GLU A 930 26.69 9.57 24.86
C GLU A 930 28.18 9.88 24.94
N GLU A 931 28.82 9.56 26.07
CA GLU A 931 30.26 9.41 26.11
C GLU A 931 30.60 8.30 25.11
N ARG A 932 31.24 8.69 24.00
CA ARG A 932 31.68 7.78 22.95
C ARG A 932 32.43 6.61 23.60
N PRO A 933 32.20 5.36 23.18
CA PRO A 933 32.91 4.22 23.76
C PRO A 933 34.41 4.49 23.69
N ALA A 934 35.06 4.51 24.85
CA ALA A 934 36.51 4.68 24.90
C ALA A 934 37.13 3.54 24.11
N PHE A 935 37.79 3.87 22.99
CA PHE A 935 38.44 2.87 22.13
C PHE A 935 39.55 2.10 22.87
N TRP A 936 39.98 2.63 24.01
CA TRP A 936 41.05 2.13 24.88
C TRP A 936 40.59 2.15 26.34
N HIS A 937 41.10 1.21 27.13
CA HIS A 937 40.71 1.07 28.53
C HIS A 937 41.68 1.79 29.49
N SER A 938 42.78 2.36 28.98
CA SER A 938 43.73 3.19 29.73
C SER A 938 44.44 4.23 28.85
N GLU A 939 44.90 5.34 29.43
CA GLU A 939 45.67 6.37 28.71
C GLU A 939 46.98 5.84 28.13
N GLN A 940 47.60 4.85 28.79
CA GLN A 940 48.84 4.21 28.30
C GLN A 940 48.59 3.39 27.04
N GLU A 941 47.44 2.70 26.97
CA GLU A 941 47.01 1.94 25.81
C GLU A 941 46.64 2.86 24.64
N GLU A 942 45.95 3.96 24.92
CA GLU A 942 45.63 5.00 23.93
C GLU A 942 46.89 5.65 23.36
N HIS A 943 47.86 6.02 24.21
CA HIS A 943 49.10 6.64 23.77
C HIS A 943 49.90 5.71 22.85
N LYS A 944 50.05 4.43 23.24
CA LYS A 944 50.75 3.43 22.44
C LYS A 944 50.06 3.19 21.10
N ALA A 945 48.73 3.02 21.10
CA ALA A 945 47.96 2.82 19.87
C ALA A 945 48.01 4.05 18.95
N ARG A 946 47.99 5.27 19.52
CA ARG A 946 48.16 6.51 18.75
C ARG A 946 49.52 6.57 18.07
N GLU A 947 50.61 6.27 18.77
CA GLU A 947 51.95 6.26 18.19
C GLU A 947 52.07 5.24 17.05
N GLU A 948 51.53 4.03 17.23
CA GLU A 948 51.53 2.98 16.21
C GLU A 948 50.72 3.36 14.97
N ILE A 949 49.53 3.93 15.15
CA ILE A 949 48.66 4.40 14.06
C ILE A 949 49.28 5.60 13.34
N HIS A 950 49.90 6.54 14.05
CA HIS A 950 50.64 7.66 13.43
C HIS A 950 51.81 7.16 12.59
N ALA A 951 52.61 6.23 13.13
CA ALA A 951 53.73 5.63 12.38
C ALA A 951 53.25 4.86 11.14
N ALA A 952 52.13 4.12 11.25
CA ALA A 952 51.53 3.43 10.11
C ALA A 952 51.01 4.40 9.05
N TYR A 953 50.39 5.50 9.46
CA TYR A 953 49.88 6.53 8.57
C TYR A 953 50.99 7.26 7.80
N GLU A 954 52.08 7.64 8.47
CA GLU A 954 53.24 8.26 7.80
C GLU A 954 53.90 7.30 6.79
N ARG A 955 54.02 6.01 7.15
CA ARG A 955 54.53 4.99 6.21
C ARG A 955 53.63 4.86 4.98
N ALA A 956 52.31 4.88 5.16
CA ALA A 956 51.36 4.78 4.06
C ALA A 956 51.42 5.99 3.12
N LEU A 957 51.55 7.21 3.66
CA LEU A 957 51.73 8.43 2.87
C LEU A 957 53.06 8.43 2.10
N ALA A 958 54.15 8.02 2.74
CA ALA A 958 55.47 7.93 2.09
C ALA A 958 55.49 6.89 0.95
N HIS A 959 54.88 5.73 1.17
CA HIS A 959 54.77 4.68 0.15
C HIS A 959 53.97 5.16 -1.07
N ARG A 960 52.89 5.93 -0.85
CA ARG A 960 52.09 6.49 -1.94
C ARG A 960 52.79 7.57 -2.72
N ALA A 961 53.46 8.51 -2.05
CA ALA A 961 54.27 9.52 -2.72
C ALA A 961 55.38 8.89 -3.60
N ALA A 962 55.94 7.76 -3.18
CA ALA A 962 56.90 6.99 -3.99
C ALA A 962 56.24 6.26 -5.18
N THR A 963 55.01 5.77 -5.00
CA THR A 963 54.24 5.06 -6.04
C THR A 963 53.74 6.02 -7.12
N GLU A 964 53.24 7.21 -6.75
CA GLU A 964 52.83 8.26 -7.70
C GLU A 964 54.01 8.77 -8.53
N LYS A 965 55.19 8.95 -7.92
CA LYS A 965 56.42 9.28 -8.67
C LYS A 965 56.83 8.19 -9.66
N LYS A 966 56.60 6.91 -9.33
CA LYS A 966 56.82 5.79 -10.26
C LYS A 966 55.80 5.78 -11.40
N LEU A 967 54.52 6.04 -11.12
CA LEU A 967 53.47 6.10 -12.13
C LEU A 967 53.71 7.25 -13.12
N GLN A 968 54.04 8.44 -12.62
CA GLN A 968 54.36 9.60 -13.47
C GLN A 968 55.61 9.36 -14.34
N ARG A 969 56.59 8.59 -13.84
CA ARG A 969 57.75 8.15 -14.65
C ARG A 969 57.37 7.11 -15.71
N ALA A 970 56.44 6.23 -15.40
CA ALA A 970 55.95 5.22 -16.34
C ALA A 970 55.09 5.86 -17.45
N GLU A 971 54.24 6.82 -17.11
CA GLU A 971 53.44 7.60 -18.07
C GLU A 971 54.32 8.45 -18.99
N ARG A 972 55.38 9.09 -18.46
CA ARG A 972 56.38 9.79 -19.30
C ARG A 972 57.11 8.84 -20.25
N ARG A 973 57.48 7.64 -19.80
CA ARG A 973 58.10 6.62 -20.67
C ARG A 973 57.14 6.07 -21.73
N ALA A 974 55.85 5.96 -21.42
CA ALA A 974 54.83 5.52 -22.37
C ALA A 974 54.56 6.59 -23.45
N ALA A 975 54.66 7.87 -23.10
CA ALA A 975 54.53 8.98 -24.04
C ALA A 975 55.74 9.15 -24.99
N GLU A 976 56.91 8.63 -24.63
CA GLU A 976 58.15 8.71 -25.42
C GLU A 976 58.36 7.50 -26.38
N ALA A 977 57.48 6.49 -26.37
CA ALA A 977 57.60 5.33 -27.24
C ALA A 977 57.10 5.64 -28.67
N PRO A 978 57.92 5.46 -29.73
CA PRO A 978 57.51 5.81 -31.10
C PRO A 978 56.42 4.84 -31.62
N HIS A 979 55.36 5.42 -32.16
CA HIS A 979 54.19 4.72 -32.70
C HIS A 979 54.57 3.73 -33.81
N LEU A 980 54.60 2.43 -33.48
CA LEU A 980 54.58 1.35 -34.46
C LEU A 980 53.14 1.07 -34.89
N SER A 981 52.78 1.55 -36.08
CA SER A 981 51.54 1.21 -36.77
C SER A 981 51.56 -0.26 -37.20
N ILE A 982 50.70 -1.09 -36.60
CA ILE A 982 50.42 -2.45 -37.09
C ILE A 982 49.01 -2.45 -37.67
N PRO A 983 48.83 -2.74 -38.98
CA PRO A 983 47.51 -2.82 -39.60
C PRO A 983 46.93 -4.24 -39.41
N ILE A 984 45.75 -4.35 -38.79
CA ILE A 984 45.03 -5.62 -38.73
C ILE A 984 44.17 -5.75 -39.99
N ARG A 985 44.61 -6.64 -40.90
CA ARG A 985 43.89 -7.08 -42.09
C ARG A 985 42.65 -7.89 -41.72
N ILE A 986 41.53 -7.51 -42.32
CA ILE A 986 40.29 -8.30 -42.40
C ILE A 986 40.55 -9.54 -43.26
N HIS A 987 40.17 -10.72 -42.77
CA HIS A 987 39.94 -11.89 -43.61
C HIS A 987 38.52 -12.40 -43.40
N ALA A 988 37.69 -12.13 -44.41
CA ALA A 988 36.49 -12.88 -44.69
C ALA A 988 36.89 -14.13 -45.49
N MET A 989 36.38 -15.31 -45.12
CA MET A 989 35.82 -16.27 -46.07
C MET A 989 35.24 -17.53 -45.40
N ARG A 990 34.01 -17.83 -45.84
CA ARG A 990 33.28 -19.11 -45.92
C ARG A 990 32.66 -19.70 -44.66
#